data_AF-A0A940BC80-F1
#
_entry.id   AF-A0A940BC80-F1
#
_cell.length_a   1.000
_cell.length_b   1.000
_cell.length_c   1.000
_cell.angle_alpha   90.00
_cell.angle_beta   90.00
_cell.angle_gamma   90.00
#
_symmetry.space_group_name_H-M   'P 1'
#
loop_
_entity.id
_entity.type
_entity.pdbx_description
1 polymer ?
#
loop_
_entity_poly.entity_id
_entity_poly.type
_entity_poly.pdbx_seq_one_letter_code
_entity_poly.pdbx_strand_id
1 'polypeptide(L)'
;MKQYFSKSLLVLLLSGLMAQAWAYGIPKREFRSAWIATVWCLDWPSQGAGAAKQKAQMDQLLDSLQINNFNAVNFQVRSMCDAMYQSSIEPWSSYLTGHRGQDPGFDPLQYVVEGCHQRGMECHAWVNPYRWSTGTDWNTPYDQQLKEEGWLLTYGSTIILDPGQQRTIDRIVDVCREIITNYDVDGILYDDYFYPNGIPTDASAEDYGEWQASGTTLSFADWRRDNVNRMVQAVYDMIQETRPEVRYGISPAGVAATSSAVASQYGVDPCPAGSDWQYNGIFSDPLAWLAAQSIDYISPQVYWKIGATADYGKITPWWGKVANKFERQVYISSSISSITNASTEVQYKEYADEVELNRTSSQDGNPGAIFYSCKYLYALNHNSLGHYLKNTVFTHPALPPAMPWKEGNNPGVVNNLDRAGNRLEWDGYDNVRYTVYAFPMTMNVTTFTGQIDYLLGMTYDTGYDIPEQYQQGYQFAVCVLDRVGNEWDPAFLSVELDQLGDPVLISPADGATVDAPFDFVWHSVEGATSYMVELALSPTFSNVIERVTVTDTVASMLLFNKLSHGEQQYWRVQSCSDSCYSGVSEVRAVTPMLLTITAPADGSEDLEVPVTAAWYTCGSSEPATLEVSNDDTFASPVFTGQSSTGELEIPDELLEPGNTYFLRVTLTTGGVTMTSNVVRFSVAHAAARFVVPVDGGFLYAGQHITLKQQPWASTYVVEVSNSATTWGRTRFIETLKDGQYQTTLPAEQIKVNNKLLEDGATYYARCKSSYLDFDGNTHTTAYGPIISFVYKVSASLTGDVNGDGEVNIADVNAVIDMILSGSATMAGDVNGDGEVNIADVNALIGLILSD
;
A
#
# COMPACT_ATOMS: atom_id res chain seq x y z
N MET A 1 -27.92 8.82 51.65
CA MET A 1 -26.65 9.50 51.34
C MET A 1 -25.62 8.39 51.08
N LYS A 2 -25.33 7.94 49.84
CA LYS A 2 -24.95 8.70 48.63
C LYS A 2 -23.93 9.79 49.01
N GLN A 3 -22.71 9.89 48.52
CA GLN A 3 -22.08 9.41 47.28
C GLN A 3 -20.63 9.99 47.29
N TYR A 4 -19.79 9.58 46.34
CA TYR A 4 -18.51 10.20 45.91
C TYR A 4 -17.22 9.75 46.63
N PHE A 5 -16.54 8.77 46.04
CA PHE A 5 -15.11 8.83 45.71
C PHE A 5 -14.76 7.66 44.78
N SER A 6 -14.97 7.84 43.47
CA SER A 6 -14.42 7.00 42.39
C SER A 6 -14.70 7.68 41.05
N LYS A 7 -13.86 8.63 40.64
CA LYS A 7 -13.75 9.19 39.27
C LYS A 7 -12.46 10.01 39.14
N SER A 8 -11.29 9.35 39.05
CA SER A 8 -10.05 10.03 38.60
C SER A 8 -9.03 9.10 37.94
N LEU A 9 -9.40 7.90 37.51
CA LEU A 9 -8.46 6.94 36.91
C LEU A 9 -8.88 6.41 35.52
N LEU A 10 -9.75 7.15 34.81
CA LEU A 10 -10.31 6.72 33.52
C LEU A 10 -10.20 7.82 32.44
N VAL A 11 -9.12 8.62 32.45
CA VAL A 11 -8.87 9.71 31.46
C VAL A 11 -7.46 9.62 30.87
N LEU A 12 -6.75 8.50 31.01
CA LEU A 12 -5.35 8.37 30.54
C LEU A 12 -5.03 7.06 29.81
N LEU A 13 -6.05 6.45 29.19
CA LEU A 13 -5.94 5.18 28.46
C LEU A 13 -6.81 5.15 27.18
N LEU A 14 -6.91 6.29 26.49
CA LEU A 14 -7.66 6.45 25.22
C LEU A 14 -6.95 7.37 24.21
N SER A 15 -5.62 7.50 24.34
CA SER A 15 -4.79 8.33 23.44
C SER A 15 -3.74 7.50 22.68
N GLY A 16 -4.06 6.27 22.33
CA GLY A 16 -3.20 5.42 21.51
C GLY A 16 -4.04 4.48 20.68
N LEU A 17 -3.81 4.50 19.36
CA LEU A 17 -4.44 3.69 18.31
C LEU A 17 -5.76 4.25 17.74
N MET A 18 -5.65 5.36 17.01
CA MET A 18 -6.39 5.47 15.75
C MET A 18 -5.36 5.70 14.66
N ALA A 19 -5.05 4.64 13.90
CA ALA A 19 -4.41 4.81 12.60
C ALA A 19 -5.49 5.40 11.68
N GLN A 20 -5.46 6.72 11.50
CA GLN A 20 -6.35 7.39 10.56
C GLN A 20 -5.91 7.01 9.13
N ALA A 21 -6.85 6.49 8.34
CA ALA A 21 -6.71 6.42 6.90
C ALA A 21 -7.01 7.82 6.34
N TRP A 22 -5.95 8.60 6.18
CA TRP A 22 -6.03 9.90 5.54
C TRP A 22 -6.17 9.70 4.03
N ALA A 23 -7.24 10.21 3.43
CA ALA A 23 -7.20 10.56 2.02
C ALA A 23 -6.43 11.89 1.90
N TYR A 24 -5.09 11.82 1.88
CA TYR A 24 -4.24 13.01 1.81
C TYR A 24 -4.42 13.74 0.47
N GLY A 25 -4.41 15.08 0.52
CA GLY A 25 -4.41 15.91 -0.68
C GLY A 25 -3.17 15.67 -1.54
N ILE A 26 -3.26 15.92 -2.84
CA ILE A 26 -2.20 15.64 -3.80
C ILE A 26 -0.96 16.48 -3.45
N PRO A 27 0.20 15.85 -3.18
CA PRO A 27 1.37 16.60 -2.73
C PRO A 27 1.95 17.42 -3.88
N LYS A 28 2.21 18.71 -3.64
CA LYS A 28 2.93 19.58 -4.59
C LYS A 28 4.35 19.06 -4.88
N ARG A 29 4.97 18.42 -3.88
CA ARG A 29 6.31 17.86 -3.93
C ARG A 29 6.27 16.37 -3.64
N GLU A 30 6.75 15.58 -4.59
CA GLU A 30 6.83 14.13 -4.45
C GLU A 30 7.90 13.60 -5.39
N PHE A 31 8.86 12.82 -4.88
CA PHE A 31 9.88 12.21 -5.74
C PHE A 31 9.29 10.99 -6.44
N ARG A 32 9.24 10.98 -7.78
CA ARG A 32 8.61 9.92 -8.57
C ARG A 32 9.58 9.44 -9.64
N SER A 33 10.28 8.35 -9.35
CA SER A 33 11.34 7.85 -10.23
C SER A 33 11.25 6.37 -10.52
N ALA A 34 11.97 5.95 -11.57
CA ALA A 34 12.11 4.55 -11.95
C ALA A 34 13.58 4.20 -12.18
N TRP A 35 13.96 2.98 -11.79
CA TRP A 35 15.29 2.43 -12.10
C TRP A 35 15.35 1.98 -13.55
N ILE A 36 16.39 2.45 -14.27
CA ILE A 36 16.74 2.00 -15.62
C ILE A 36 18.03 1.19 -15.48
N ALA A 37 17.89 -0.12 -15.27
CA ALA A 37 19.00 -1.04 -15.12
C ALA A 37 19.62 -1.39 -16.48
N THR A 38 20.93 -1.21 -16.56
CA THR A 38 21.72 -1.49 -17.77
C THR A 38 22.48 -2.80 -17.67
N VAL A 39 22.75 -3.26 -16.45
CA VAL A 39 23.30 -4.58 -16.18
C VAL A 39 22.40 -5.66 -16.78
N TRP A 40 23.02 -6.60 -17.47
CA TRP A 40 22.34 -7.68 -18.21
C TRP A 40 21.31 -7.22 -19.23
N CYS A 41 21.37 -5.96 -19.68
CA CYS A 41 20.36 -5.38 -20.56
C CYS A 41 18.93 -5.49 -19.97
N LEU A 42 18.79 -5.33 -18.65
CA LEU A 42 17.55 -5.66 -17.92
C LEU A 42 16.38 -4.78 -18.35
N ASP A 43 16.58 -3.46 -18.40
CA ASP A 43 15.61 -2.49 -18.92
C ASP A 43 16.08 -1.90 -20.26
N TRP A 44 17.34 -1.45 -20.31
CA TRP A 44 17.91 -0.77 -21.46
C TRP A 44 19.44 -0.96 -21.51
N PRO A 45 20.08 -1.06 -22.69
CA PRO A 45 19.46 -1.20 -24.01
C PRO A 45 19.05 -2.65 -24.26
N SER A 46 18.23 -2.90 -25.27
CA SER A 46 18.07 -4.29 -25.74
C SER A 46 19.40 -4.85 -26.24
N GLN A 47 19.69 -6.10 -25.86
CA GLN A 47 20.94 -6.77 -26.20
C GLN A 47 21.24 -6.72 -27.71
N GLY A 48 22.43 -6.24 -28.07
CA GLY A 48 22.90 -6.14 -29.46
C GLY A 48 22.24 -5.03 -30.29
N ALA A 49 21.46 -4.13 -29.69
CA ALA A 49 20.89 -2.98 -30.39
C ALA A 49 22.00 -1.99 -30.81
N GLY A 50 21.97 -1.50 -32.04
CA GLY A 50 22.83 -0.39 -32.48
C GLY A 50 22.34 0.97 -31.96
N ALA A 51 23.21 1.99 -31.97
CA ALA A 51 22.97 3.31 -31.38
C ALA A 51 21.60 3.93 -31.70
N ALA A 52 21.15 3.89 -32.97
CA ALA A 52 19.85 4.45 -33.35
C ALA A 52 18.66 3.77 -32.64
N LYS A 53 18.73 2.44 -32.47
CA LYS A 53 17.69 1.69 -31.74
C LYS A 53 17.77 1.94 -30.25
N GLN A 54 18.98 2.05 -29.69
CA GLN A 54 19.17 2.38 -28.27
C GLN A 54 18.55 3.75 -27.94
N LYS A 55 18.80 4.78 -28.77
CA LYS A 55 18.21 6.11 -28.64
C LYS A 55 16.68 6.07 -28.68
N ALA A 56 16.11 5.43 -29.70
CA ALA A 56 14.65 5.31 -29.83
C ALA A 56 14.00 4.56 -28.65
N GLN A 57 14.67 3.55 -28.09
CA GLN A 57 14.19 2.85 -26.89
C GLN A 57 14.23 3.72 -25.64
N MET A 58 15.26 4.56 -25.52
CA MET A 58 15.35 5.52 -24.42
C MET A 58 14.26 6.59 -24.55
N ASP A 59 14.04 7.14 -25.74
CA ASP A 59 12.97 8.13 -25.99
C ASP A 59 11.61 7.57 -25.58
N GLN A 60 11.28 6.34 -26.00
CA GLN A 60 10.03 5.68 -25.64
C GLN A 60 9.87 5.50 -24.12
N LEU A 61 10.96 5.14 -23.44
CA LEU A 61 10.97 4.98 -21.99
C LEU A 61 10.70 6.33 -21.30
N LEU A 62 11.45 7.37 -21.66
CA LEU A 62 11.33 8.69 -21.07
C LEU A 62 9.97 9.34 -21.37
N ASP A 63 9.44 9.18 -22.58
CA ASP A 63 8.08 9.61 -22.95
C ASP A 63 7.03 8.95 -22.07
N SER A 64 7.16 7.65 -21.82
CA SER A 64 6.20 6.93 -20.99
C SER A 64 6.22 7.41 -19.54
N LEU A 65 7.40 7.66 -18.98
CA LEU A 65 7.53 8.19 -17.62
C LEU A 65 6.93 9.61 -17.52
N GLN A 66 7.26 10.50 -18.46
CA GLN A 66 6.73 11.86 -18.51
C GLN A 66 5.20 11.87 -18.61
N ILE A 67 4.61 11.09 -19.54
CA ILE A 67 3.16 11.02 -19.73
C ILE A 67 2.45 10.53 -18.46
N ASN A 68 3.14 9.75 -17.61
CA ASN A 68 2.62 9.21 -16.36
C ASN A 68 3.03 10.02 -15.12
N ASN A 69 3.42 11.29 -15.29
CA ASN A 69 3.75 12.23 -14.22
C ASN A 69 4.90 11.78 -13.30
N PHE A 70 5.85 10.98 -13.82
CA PHE A 70 7.15 10.79 -13.19
C PHE A 70 8.02 12.03 -13.43
N ASN A 71 8.89 12.35 -12.47
CA ASN A 71 9.72 13.56 -12.51
C ASN A 71 11.21 13.26 -12.41
N ALA A 72 11.62 12.00 -12.35
CA ALA A 72 13.02 11.61 -12.32
C ALA A 72 13.28 10.20 -12.87
N VAL A 73 14.52 9.92 -13.28
CA VAL A 73 15.00 8.57 -13.62
C VAL A 73 16.30 8.26 -12.90
N ASN A 74 16.50 6.99 -12.56
CA ASN A 74 17.75 6.48 -11.99
C ASN A 74 18.46 5.61 -13.04
N PHE A 75 19.34 6.22 -13.84
CA PHE A 75 19.98 5.57 -14.98
C PHE A 75 21.29 4.90 -14.57
N GLN A 76 21.42 3.58 -14.75
CA GLN A 76 22.64 2.85 -14.37
C GLN A 76 23.82 3.20 -15.28
N VAL A 77 24.65 4.13 -14.84
CA VAL A 77 25.81 4.60 -15.61
C VAL A 77 27.05 3.74 -15.40
N ARG A 78 27.13 3.05 -14.25
CA ARG A 78 28.25 2.18 -13.89
C ARG A 78 27.75 0.91 -13.22
N SER A 79 27.99 -0.24 -13.86
CA SER A 79 27.43 -1.52 -13.42
C SER A 79 28.48 -2.50 -12.88
N MET A 80 29.63 -2.59 -13.56
CA MET A 80 30.69 -3.57 -13.31
C MET A 80 32.07 -2.93 -13.59
N CYS A 81 32.40 -1.85 -12.87
CA CYS A 81 33.58 -1.01 -13.15
C CYS A 81 33.68 -0.68 -14.65
N ASP A 82 32.58 -0.21 -15.22
CA ASP A 82 32.44 0.17 -16.62
C ASP A 82 31.55 1.42 -16.74
N ALA A 83 31.54 2.03 -17.92
CA ALA A 83 30.83 3.27 -18.17
C ALA A 83 29.79 3.13 -19.29
N MET A 84 28.60 3.67 -19.03
CA MET A 84 27.58 4.02 -20.04
C MET A 84 27.76 5.47 -20.53
N TYR A 85 28.99 5.97 -20.52
CA TYR A 85 29.36 7.34 -20.85
C TYR A 85 30.84 7.39 -21.26
N GLN A 86 31.27 8.50 -21.87
CA GLN A 86 32.67 8.67 -22.25
C GLN A 86 33.54 8.93 -21.01
N SER A 87 34.10 7.87 -20.43
CA SER A 87 34.99 7.95 -19.27
C SER A 87 36.46 7.93 -19.67
N SER A 88 37.27 8.71 -18.97
CA SER A 88 38.74 8.60 -18.97
C SER A 88 39.26 7.62 -17.91
N ILE A 89 38.37 7.15 -17.03
CA ILE A 89 38.68 6.35 -15.84
C ILE A 89 38.25 4.89 -16.04
N GLU A 90 37.05 4.64 -16.57
CA GLU A 90 36.45 3.31 -16.75
C GLU A 90 36.31 2.92 -18.24
N PRO A 91 36.36 1.62 -18.58
CA PRO A 91 36.12 1.16 -19.95
C PRO A 91 34.63 1.24 -20.29
N TRP A 92 34.31 1.40 -21.58
CA TRP A 92 32.94 1.27 -22.06
C TRP A 92 32.28 -0.04 -21.65
N SER A 93 31.02 0.01 -21.23
CA SER A 93 30.30 -1.18 -20.82
C SER A 93 30.06 -2.16 -21.96
N SER A 94 30.21 -3.45 -21.66
CA SER A 94 29.91 -4.53 -22.60
C SER A 94 28.44 -4.58 -23.01
N TYR A 95 27.52 -4.04 -22.20
CA TYR A 95 26.08 -4.08 -22.48
C TYR A 95 25.65 -3.14 -23.60
N LEU A 96 26.52 -2.20 -24.03
CA LEU A 96 26.25 -1.32 -25.16
C LEU A 96 26.52 -1.97 -26.52
N THR A 97 27.60 -2.75 -26.63
CA THR A 97 28.11 -3.23 -27.93
C THR A 97 28.32 -4.75 -27.99
N GLY A 98 28.21 -5.44 -26.85
CA GLY A 98 28.63 -6.83 -26.67
C GLY A 98 30.12 -6.99 -26.35
N HIS A 99 30.91 -5.91 -26.41
CA HIS A 99 32.37 -5.94 -26.20
C HIS A 99 32.79 -4.84 -25.22
N ARG A 100 33.31 -5.24 -24.06
CA ARG A 100 33.83 -4.30 -23.05
C ARG A 100 34.97 -3.45 -23.61
N GLY A 101 34.93 -2.14 -23.35
CA GLY A 101 35.89 -1.16 -23.84
C GLY A 101 35.63 -0.66 -25.26
N GLN A 102 34.62 -1.18 -25.98
CA GLN A 102 34.28 -0.71 -27.33
C GLN A 102 33.31 0.48 -27.29
N ASP A 103 33.69 1.57 -27.95
CA ASP A 103 32.88 2.77 -28.17
C ASP A 103 31.57 2.44 -28.93
N PRO A 104 30.38 2.81 -28.40
CA PRO A 104 29.09 2.55 -29.02
C PRO A 104 28.73 3.53 -30.17
N GLY A 105 29.55 4.55 -30.42
CA GLY A 105 29.35 5.58 -31.45
C GLY A 105 28.48 6.77 -31.03
N PHE A 106 28.16 6.89 -29.74
CA PHE A 106 27.50 8.04 -29.11
C PHE A 106 27.73 8.01 -27.59
N ASP A 107 27.48 9.11 -26.88
CA ASP A 107 27.52 9.13 -25.41
C ASP A 107 26.12 8.87 -24.84
N PRO A 108 25.86 7.73 -24.17
CA PRO A 108 24.54 7.42 -23.63
C PRO A 108 24.13 8.31 -22.45
N LEU A 109 25.01 8.61 -21.51
CA LEU A 109 24.66 9.46 -20.36
C LEU A 109 24.28 10.87 -20.81
N GLN A 110 25.07 11.46 -21.72
CA GLN A 110 24.72 12.77 -22.28
C GLN A 110 23.32 12.74 -22.91
N TYR A 111 23.03 11.71 -23.71
CA TYR A 111 21.74 11.55 -24.37
C TYR A 111 20.58 11.43 -23.38
N VAL A 112 20.77 10.68 -22.27
CA VAL A 112 19.73 10.50 -21.25
C VAL A 112 19.50 11.79 -20.46
N VAL A 113 20.56 12.52 -20.08
CA VAL A 113 20.45 13.80 -19.36
C VAL A 113 19.64 14.80 -20.21
N GLU A 114 20.05 15.02 -21.46
CA GLU A 114 19.35 15.91 -22.39
C GLU A 114 17.89 15.48 -22.60
N GLY A 115 17.65 14.17 -22.76
CA GLY A 115 16.31 13.62 -22.94
C GLY A 115 15.40 13.78 -21.72
N CYS A 116 15.96 13.71 -20.50
CA CYS A 116 15.23 13.95 -19.26
C CYS A 116 14.89 15.45 -19.11
N HIS A 117 15.85 16.33 -19.34
CA HIS A 117 15.68 17.78 -19.19
C HIS A 117 14.67 18.36 -20.18
N GLN A 118 14.68 17.89 -21.44
CA GLN A 118 13.65 18.22 -22.45
C GLN A 118 12.23 17.85 -22.00
N ARG A 119 12.10 16.89 -21.08
CA ARG A 119 10.82 16.40 -20.56
C ARG A 119 10.50 16.94 -19.17
N GLY A 120 11.35 17.81 -18.61
CA GLY A 120 11.18 18.32 -17.26
C GLY A 120 11.38 17.25 -16.19
N MET A 121 12.28 16.29 -16.42
CA MET A 121 12.62 15.24 -15.45
C MET A 121 14.08 15.37 -14.98
N GLU A 122 14.35 15.00 -13.73
CA GLU A 122 15.70 14.85 -13.20
C GLU A 122 16.37 13.54 -13.70
N CYS A 123 17.67 13.56 -13.98
CA CYS A 123 18.48 12.39 -14.29
C CYS A 123 19.47 12.12 -13.16
N HIS A 124 19.25 11.03 -12.42
CA HIS A 124 20.16 10.55 -11.39
C HIS A 124 21.07 9.47 -11.99
N ALA A 125 22.38 9.71 -11.95
CA ALA A 125 23.39 8.73 -12.35
C ALA A 125 23.54 7.65 -11.28
N TRP A 126 23.03 6.45 -11.60
CA TRP A 126 23.16 5.28 -10.74
C TRP A 126 24.51 4.60 -10.94
N VAL A 127 25.27 4.53 -9.85
CA VAL A 127 26.59 3.91 -9.80
C VAL A 127 26.55 2.73 -8.83
N ASN A 128 26.89 1.54 -9.32
CA ASN A 128 27.38 0.50 -8.43
C ASN A 128 28.83 0.85 -8.03
N PRO A 129 29.18 1.00 -6.74
CA PRO A 129 30.49 1.50 -6.33
C PRO A 129 31.61 0.48 -6.48
N TYR A 130 31.39 -0.79 -6.11
CA TYR A 130 32.49 -1.75 -5.97
C TYR A 130 32.51 -2.86 -7.01
N ARG A 131 31.37 -3.26 -7.59
CA ARG A 131 31.31 -4.45 -8.45
C ARG A 131 32.24 -4.32 -9.64
N TRP A 132 33.12 -5.30 -9.83
CA TRP A 132 33.94 -5.46 -11.03
C TRP A 132 33.43 -6.61 -11.90
N SER A 133 32.98 -7.72 -11.29
CA SER A 133 32.41 -8.85 -12.03
C SER A 133 31.58 -9.80 -11.17
N THR A 134 30.69 -10.55 -11.82
CA THR A 134 29.97 -11.71 -11.27
C THR A 134 30.26 -12.96 -12.13
N GLY A 135 31.52 -13.38 -12.17
CA GLY A 135 31.96 -14.63 -12.83
C GLY A 135 32.56 -14.45 -14.23
N THR A 136 32.56 -13.25 -14.81
CA THR A 136 33.27 -12.96 -16.07
C THR A 136 34.70 -12.51 -15.81
N ASP A 137 35.67 -13.08 -16.51
CA ASP A 137 37.06 -12.67 -16.42
C ASP A 137 37.37 -11.58 -17.46
N TRP A 138 37.13 -10.31 -17.12
CA TRP A 138 37.39 -9.19 -18.02
C TRP A 138 38.88 -8.96 -18.25
N ASN A 139 39.29 -8.58 -19.46
CA ASN A 139 40.70 -8.59 -19.87
C ASN A 139 41.15 -7.39 -20.71
N THR A 140 40.43 -6.27 -20.68
CA THR A 140 40.92 -5.02 -21.30
C THR A 140 42.22 -4.58 -20.63
N PRO A 141 43.03 -3.69 -21.24
CA PRO A 141 44.25 -3.18 -20.59
C PRO A 141 44.01 -2.60 -19.20
N TYR A 142 42.87 -1.94 -19.02
CA TYR A 142 42.42 -1.40 -17.74
C TYR A 142 42.09 -2.52 -16.73
N ASP A 143 41.40 -3.58 -17.17
CA ASP A 143 41.10 -4.72 -16.29
C ASP A 143 42.36 -5.46 -15.84
N GLN A 144 43.37 -5.54 -16.71
CA GLN A 144 44.68 -6.12 -16.36
C GLN A 144 45.39 -5.27 -15.31
N GLN A 145 45.34 -3.94 -15.43
CA GLN A 145 45.90 -3.04 -14.44
C GLN A 145 45.30 -3.26 -13.05
N LEU A 146 43.97 -3.32 -12.92
CA LEU A 146 43.30 -3.56 -11.63
C LEU A 146 43.75 -4.88 -11.00
N LYS A 147 43.90 -5.95 -11.80
CA LYS A 147 44.37 -7.26 -11.32
C LYS A 147 45.82 -7.22 -10.85
N GLU A 148 46.71 -6.68 -11.68
CA GLU A 148 48.15 -6.67 -11.43
C GLU A 148 48.53 -5.80 -10.22
N GLU A 149 47.79 -4.70 -10.02
CA GLU A 149 47.99 -3.80 -8.89
C GLU A 149 47.24 -4.25 -7.61
N GLY A 150 46.51 -5.37 -7.65
CA GLY A 150 45.84 -5.96 -6.49
C GLY A 150 44.65 -5.14 -5.97
N TRP A 151 43.83 -4.58 -6.86
CA TRP A 151 42.63 -3.80 -6.49
C TRP A 151 41.42 -4.66 -6.13
N LEU A 152 41.46 -5.95 -6.46
CA LEU A 152 40.27 -6.80 -6.48
C LEU A 152 40.20 -7.70 -5.25
N LEU A 153 39.03 -7.71 -4.62
CA LEU A 153 38.64 -8.63 -3.56
C LEU A 153 37.65 -9.66 -4.12
N THR A 154 37.91 -10.95 -3.89
CA THR A 154 37.14 -12.04 -4.49
C THR A 154 36.45 -12.91 -3.43
N TYR A 155 35.14 -13.12 -3.59
CA TYR A 155 34.40 -14.09 -2.79
C TYR A 155 33.37 -14.84 -3.63
N GLY A 156 33.54 -16.16 -3.75
CA GLY A 156 32.73 -16.99 -4.64
C GLY A 156 32.91 -16.56 -6.09
N SER A 157 31.80 -16.25 -6.77
CA SER A 157 31.81 -15.70 -8.14
C SER A 157 31.82 -14.17 -8.20
N THR A 158 31.73 -13.50 -7.05
CA THR A 158 31.65 -12.04 -6.96
C THR A 158 33.05 -11.47 -6.78
N ILE A 159 33.42 -10.54 -7.65
CA ILE A 159 34.69 -9.81 -7.60
C ILE A 159 34.36 -8.32 -7.53
N ILE A 160 34.93 -7.65 -6.53
CA ILE A 160 34.72 -6.22 -6.29
C ILE A 160 36.05 -5.49 -6.18
N LEU A 161 36.05 -4.16 -6.34
CA LEU A 161 37.13 -3.32 -5.83
C LEU A 161 37.18 -3.45 -4.31
N ASP A 162 38.37 -3.65 -3.74
CA ASP A 162 38.54 -3.84 -2.31
C ASP A 162 38.16 -2.57 -1.52
N PRO A 163 37.07 -2.58 -0.74
CA PRO A 163 36.64 -1.37 -0.02
C PRO A 163 37.58 -0.98 1.13
N GLY A 164 38.45 -1.88 1.59
CA GLY A 164 39.44 -1.59 2.64
C GLY A 164 40.53 -0.61 2.24
N GLN A 165 40.74 -0.46 0.92
CA GLN A 165 41.87 0.29 0.36
C GLN A 165 41.50 1.76 0.08
N GLN A 166 42.33 2.71 0.55
CA GLN A 166 42.10 4.15 0.31
C GLN A 166 42.03 4.48 -1.19
N ARG A 167 42.89 3.85 -2.00
CA ARG A 167 42.89 4.01 -3.46
C ARG A 167 41.55 3.62 -4.11
N THR A 168 40.80 2.68 -3.52
CA THR A 168 39.45 2.32 -4.00
C THR A 168 38.47 3.46 -3.76
N ILE A 169 38.52 4.07 -2.57
CA ILE A 169 37.70 5.24 -2.24
C ILE A 169 38.04 6.39 -3.19
N ASP A 170 39.32 6.71 -3.35
CA ASP A 170 39.79 7.78 -4.23
C ASP A 170 39.31 7.58 -5.67
N ARG A 171 39.38 6.34 -6.17
CA ARG A 171 38.88 5.98 -7.50
C ARG A 171 37.37 6.19 -7.64
N ILE A 172 36.58 5.74 -6.66
CA ILE A 172 35.11 5.91 -6.70
C ILE A 172 34.75 7.40 -6.67
N VAL A 173 35.46 8.18 -5.85
CA VAL A 173 35.33 9.64 -5.79
C VAL A 173 35.67 10.28 -7.14
N ASP A 174 36.77 9.86 -7.78
CA ASP A 174 37.17 10.38 -9.10
C ASP A 174 36.13 10.06 -10.19
N VAL A 175 35.56 8.86 -10.18
CA VAL A 175 34.47 8.46 -11.09
C VAL A 175 33.23 9.34 -10.88
N CYS A 176 32.79 9.51 -9.63
CA CYS A 176 31.64 10.38 -9.34
C CYS A 176 31.94 11.84 -9.70
N ARG A 177 33.17 12.32 -9.49
CA ARG A 177 33.59 13.67 -9.88
C ARG A 177 33.57 13.85 -11.39
N GLU A 178 34.07 12.87 -12.15
CA GLU A 178 34.04 12.88 -13.62
C GLU A 178 32.59 13.01 -14.13
N ILE A 179 31.67 12.24 -13.54
CA ILE A 179 30.25 12.28 -13.89
C ILE A 179 29.66 13.68 -13.66
N ILE A 180 29.74 14.22 -12.44
CA ILE A 180 29.06 15.50 -12.13
C ILE A 180 29.74 16.72 -12.78
N THR A 181 31.02 16.61 -13.16
CA THR A 181 31.76 17.67 -13.86
C THR A 181 31.41 17.73 -15.34
N ASN A 182 31.25 16.57 -15.98
CA ASN A 182 31.09 16.49 -17.43
C ASN A 182 29.63 16.45 -17.88
N TYR A 183 28.73 16.02 -17.00
CA TYR A 183 27.31 15.83 -17.32
C TYR A 183 26.43 16.62 -16.36
N ASP A 184 25.36 17.22 -16.88
CA ASP A 184 24.40 17.97 -16.08
C ASP A 184 23.41 17.07 -15.34
N VAL A 185 23.92 16.06 -14.64
CA VAL A 185 23.12 15.15 -13.81
C VAL A 185 22.56 15.89 -12.59
N ASP A 186 21.38 15.47 -12.17
CA ASP A 186 20.67 16.06 -11.02
C ASP A 186 20.98 15.33 -9.72
N GLY A 187 21.47 14.09 -9.82
CA GLY A 187 21.84 13.28 -8.67
C GLY A 187 22.84 12.17 -8.96
N ILE A 188 23.46 11.68 -7.90
CA ILE A 188 24.20 10.41 -7.83
C ILE A 188 23.41 9.47 -6.92
N LEU A 189 23.20 8.23 -7.35
CA LEU A 189 22.49 7.21 -6.59
C LEU A 189 23.28 5.90 -6.53
N TYR A 190 23.46 5.32 -5.35
CA TYR A 190 23.96 3.95 -5.21
C TYR A 190 22.81 2.97 -4.91
N ASP A 191 22.96 1.71 -5.34
CA ASP A 191 22.08 0.60 -4.99
C ASP A 191 22.56 -0.12 -3.71
N ASP A 192 22.23 -1.41 -3.54
CA ASP A 192 22.44 -2.19 -2.31
C ASP A 192 23.71 -3.06 -2.31
N TYR A 193 24.66 -2.85 -3.24
CA TYR A 193 25.85 -3.69 -3.32
C TYR A 193 27.10 -3.04 -2.69
N PHE A 194 27.51 -3.61 -1.57
CA PHE A 194 28.73 -3.24 -0.83
C PHE A 194 29.75 -4.39 -0.87
N TYR A 195 29.98 -5.09 0.24
CA TYR A 195 30.78 -6.32 0.23
C TYR A 195 29.97 -7.51 -0.31
N PRO A 196 30.64 -8.60 -0.75
CA PRO A 196 29.96 -9.82 -1.16
C PRO A 196 29.21 -10.47 0.01
N ASN A 197 27.92 -10.77 -0.18
CA ASN A 197 27.08 -11.30 0.89
C ASN A 197 27.65 -12.60 1.48
N GLY A 198 27.85 -12.62 2.80
CA GLY A 198 28.31 -13.79 3.55
C GLY A 198 29.81 -14.02 3.50
N ILE A 199 30.61 -13.05 3.04
CA ILE A 199 32.07 -13.11 3.12
C ILE A 199 32.52 -13.27 4.59
N PRO A 200 33.45 -14.21 4.89
CA PRO A 200 33.85 -14.50 6.27
C PRO A 200 34.40 -13.28 7.02
N THR A 201 34.27 -13.29 8.34
CA THR A 201 34.87 -12.29 9.26
C THR A 201 35.92 -12.92 10.15
N ASP A 202 36.69 -13.85 9.59
CA ASP A 202 37.77 -14.57 10.26
C ASP A 202 38.99 -14.69 9.34
N ALA A 203 40.01 -15.45 9.78
CA ALA A 203 41.28 -15.60 9.08
C ALA A 203 41.19 -16.27 7.69
N SER A 204 40.03 -16.78 7.29
CA SER A 204 39.79 -17.28 5.93
C SER A 204 39.43 -16.20 4.91
N ALA A 205 39.11 -14.98 5.36
CA ALA A 205 38.80 -13.87 4.48
C ALA A 205 40.08 -13.29 3.83
N GLU A 206 40.01 -12.94 2.55
CA GLU A 206 41.14 -12.40 1.78
C GLU A 206 41.66 -11.07 2.34
N ASP A 207 40.77 -10.21 2.83
CA ASP A 207 41.03 -8.91 3.45
C ASP A 207 41.36 -9.00 4.97
N TYR A 208 41.46 -10.20 5.55
CA TYR A 208 41.78 -10.36 6.97
C TYR A 208 43.15 -9.76 7.34
N GLY A 209 44.14 -9.96 6.47
CA GLY A 209 45.48 -9.39 6.66
C GLY A 209 45.46 -7.85 6.64
N GLU A 210 44.57 -7.25 5.86
CA GLU A 210 44.40 -5.80 5.77
C GLU A 210 43.81 -5.25 7.06
N TRP A 211 42.76 -5.88 7.59
CA TRP A 211 42.19 -5.52 8.88
C TRP A 211 43.24 -5.59 10.00
N GLN A 212 44.05 -6.65 10.06
CA GLN A 212 45.12 -6.78 11.06
C GLN A 212 46.20 -5.70 10.91
N ALA A 213 46.54 -5.33 9.67
CA ALA A 213 47.56 -4.34 9.38
C ALA A 213 47.06 -2.89 9.55
N SER A 214 45.74 -2.66 9.52
CA SER A 214 45.13 -1.31 9.58
C SER A 214 45.39 -0.57 10.90
N GLY A 215 45.70 -1.29 11.99
CA GLY A 215 45.85 -0.71 13.32
C GLY A 215 44.54 -0.24 13.96
N THR A 216 43.38 -0.57 13.35
CA THR A 216 42.06 -0.24 13.90
C THR A 216 41.78 -0.95 15.22
N THR A 217 40.97 -0.32 16.07
CA THR A 217 40.39 -0.97 17.26
C THR A 217 39.02 -1.57 17.00
N LEU A 218 38.48 -1.39 15.79
CA LEU A 218 37.18 -1.94 15.38
C LEU A 218 37.24 -3.45 15.24
N SER A 219 36.12 -4.12 15.52
CA SER A 219 35.96 -5.52 15.13
C SER A 219 36.09 -5.65 13.61
N PHE A 220 36.41 -6.83 13.09
CA PHE A 220 36.58 -6.99 11.65
C PHE A 220 35.30 -6.63 10.86
N ALA A 221 34.13 -6.96 11.40
CA ALA A 221 32.84 -6.57 10.81
C ALA A 221 32.60 -5.04 10.89
N ASP A 222 32.93 -4.40 12.00
CA ASP A 222 32.79 -2.94 12.14
C ASP A 222 33.78 -2.18 11.27
N TRP A 223 34.99 -2.72 11.07
CA TRP A 223 35.98 -2.16 10.16
C TRP A 223 35.47 -2.17 8.71
N ARG A 224 34.82 -3.26 8.27
CA ARG A 224 34.20 -3.28 6.94
C ARG A 224 33.04 -2.29 6.80
N ARG A 225 32.21 -2.12 7.84
CA ARG A 225 31.17 -1.06 7.86
C ARG A 225 31.79 0.33 7.78
N ASP A 226 32.86 0.57 8.54
CA ASP A 226 33.62 1.83 8.49
C ASP A 226 34.21 2.11 7.10
N ASN A 227 34.75 1.10 6.42
CA ASN A 227 35.24 1.25 5.04
C ASN A 227 34.15 1.75 4.09
N VAL A 228 32.93 1.22 4.19
CA VAL A 228 31.78 1.70 3.42
C VAL A 228 31.42 3.13 3.81
N ASN A 229 31.37 3.44 5.11
CA ASN A 229 31.01 4.77 5.61
C ASN A 229 32.01 5.83 5.15
N ARG A 230 33.33 5.53 5.15
CA ARG A 230 34.38 6.42 4.64
C ARG A 230 34.21 6.71 3.15
N MET A 231 33.82 5.70 2.36
CA MET A 231 33.53 5.87 0.94
C MET A 231 32.32 6.80 0.73
N VAL A 232 31.22 6.55 1.44
CA VAL A 232 30.00 7.38 1.36
C VAL A 232 30.30 8.84 1.73
N GLN A 233 31.00 9.07 2.84
CA GLN A 233 31.39 10.42 3.26
C GLN A 233 32.26 11.11 2.21
N ALA A 234 33.28 10.44 1.69
CA ALA A 234 34.21 11.04 0.72
C ALA A 234 33.51 11.46 -0.59
N VAL A 235 32.51 10.69 -1.03
CA VAL A 235 31.70 11.04 -2.20
C VAL A 235 30.81 12.25 -1.90
N TYR A 236 30.17 12.29 -0.73
CA TYR A 236 29.37 13.45 -0.33
C TYR A 236 30.20 14.72 -0.24
N ASP A 237 31.35 14.68 0.42
CA ASP A 237 32.28 15.81 0.56
C ASP A 237 32.69 16.34 -0.81
N MET A 238 33.04 15.44 -1.74
CA MET A 238 33.39 15.80 -3.11
C MET A 238 32.22 16.47 -3.84
N ILE A 239 30.98 15.98 -3.67
CA ILE A 239 29.79 16.61 -4.25
C ILE A 239 29.61 18.02 -3.70
N GLN A 240 29.75 18.23 -2.39
CA GLN A 240 29.63 19.56 -1.78
C GLN A 240 30.68 20.53 -2.31
N GLU A 241 31.89 20.07 -2.60
CA GLU A 241 32.96 20.90 -3.17
C GLU A 241 32.75 21.22 -4.66
N THR A 242 32.22 20.28 -5.43
CA THR A 242 32.20 20.35 -6.90
C THR A 242 30.90 20.95 -7.42
N ARG A 243 29.76 20.44 -6.96
CA ARG A 243 28.40 20.84 -7.34
C ARG A 243 27.44 20.55 -6.18
N PRO A 244 27.40 21.42 -5.15
CA PRO A 244 26.62 21.17 -3.94
C PRO A 244 25.13 20.95 -4.21
N GLU A 245 24.61 21.46 -5.32
CA GLU A 245 23.22 21.27 -5.73
C GLU A 245 22.86 19.83 -6.15
N VAL A 246 23.84 19.01 -6.54
CA VAL A 246 23.60 17.62 -6.97
C VAL A 246 23.17 16.77 -5.76
N ARG A 247 22.09 16.00 -5.92
CA ARG A 247 21.61 15.09 -4.87
C ARG A 247 22.52 13.89 -4.70
N TYR A 248 22.76 13.46 -3.48
CA TYR A 248 23.39 12.16 -3.22
C TYR A 248 22.45 11.21 -2.47
N GLY A 249 22.12 10.08 -3.07
CA GLY A 249 21.26 9.07 -2.46
C GLY A 249 21.87 7.68 -2.45
N ILE A 250 21.38 6.85 -1.54
CA ILE A 250 21.72 5.42 -1.49
C ILE A 250 20.44 4.61 -1.26
N SER A 251 20.30 3.51 -2.01
CA SER A 251 19.15 2.60 -1.96
C SER A 251 19.54 1.26 -1.32
N PRO A 252 19.68 1.19 0.02
CA PRO A 252 20.07 -0.02 0.73
C PRO A 252 18.95 -1.07 0.73
N ALA A 253 19.22 -2.28 1.25
CA ALA A 253 18.17 -3.25 1.51
C ALA A 253 17.09 -2.66 2.46
N GLY A 254 15.83 -3.11 2.31
CA GLY A 254 14.69 -2.48 2.98
C GLY A 254 14.64 -2.58 4.51
N VAL A 255 15.38 -3.51 5.13
CA VAL A 255 15.33 -3.75 6.59
C VAL A 255 16.69 -3.44 7.21
N ALA A 256 16.72 -2.54 8.20
CA ALA A 256 17.93 -2.15 8.94
C ALA A 256 17.66 -2.06 10.43
N ALA A 257 18.69 -2.23 11.26
CA ALA A 257 18.66 -1.99 12.70
C ALA A 257 17.52 -2.72 13.46
N THR A 258 17.25 -3.98 13.11
CA THR A 258 16.30 -4.82 13.88
C THR A 258 16.82 -5.19 15.27
N SER A 259 18.13 -5.13 15.48
CA SER A 259 18.76 -5.33 16.79
C SER A 259 18.63 -4.07 17.66
N SER A 260 18.10 -4.22 18.88
CA SER A 260 18.06 -3.12 19.86
C SER A 260 19.44 -2.55 20.18
N ALA A 261 20.51 -3.35 20.10
CA ALA A 261 21.87 -2.89 20.33
C ALA A 261 22.39 -1.99 19.20
N VAL A 262 21.93 -2.18 17.97
CA VAL A 262 22.28 -1.32 16.82
C VAL A 262 21.39 -0.07 16.84
N ALA A 263 20.06 -0.25 16.96
CA ALA A 263 19.09 0.84 16.98
C ALA A 263 19.38 1.88 18.10
N SER A 264 19.80 1.42 19.29
CA SER A 264 20.12 2.30 20.41
C SER A 264 21.36 3.17 20.20
N GLN A 265 22.31 2.79 19.34
CA GLN A 265 23.47 3.63 18.99
C GLN A 265 23.02 4.91 18.27
N TYR A 266 21.93 4.81 17.53
CA TYR A 266 21.35 5.91 16.77
C TYR A 266 20.17 6.56 17.51
N GLY A 267 19.76 6.04 18.67
CA GLY A 267 18.63 6.55 19.44
C GLY A 267 17.30 6.45 18.67
N VAL A 268 17.09 5.33 17.97
CA VAL A 268 15.84 4.97 17.28
C VAL A 268 15.29 3.66 17.84
N ASP A 269 14.00 3.42 17.63
CA ASP A 269 13.40 2.11 17.91
C ASP A 269 13.89 1.08 16.86
N PRO A 270 13.96 -0.22 17.19
CA PRO A 270 14.31 -1.24 16.21
C PRO A 270 13.30 -1.33 15.07
N CYS A 271 13.76 -1.68 13.86
CA CYS A 271 12.84 -1.93 12.75
C CYS A 271 11.89 -3.09 13.11
N PRO A 272 10.56 -2.89 12.99
CA PRO A 272 9.57 -3.79 13.59
C PRO A 272 9.32 -5.08 12.80
N ALA A 273 9.84 -5.20 11.57
CA ALA A 273 9.59 -6.34 10.70
C ALA A 273 10.79 -6.68 9.82
N GLY A 274 10.83 -7.94 9.36
CA GLY A 274 11.86 -8.46 8.46
C GLY A 274 13.20 -8.82 9.13
N SER A 275 14.20 -9.10 8.29
CA SER A 275 15.55 -9.50 8.72
C SER A 275 16.61 -8.54 8.19
N ASP A 276 17.43 -8.00 9.10
CA ASP A 276 18.57 -7.14 8.78
C ASP A 276 19.80 -7.99 8.42
N TRP A 277 19.77 -8.57 7.23
CA TRP A 277 20.93 -9.27 6.68
C TRP A 277 22.00 -8.31 6.17
N GLN A 278 21.65 -7.05 5.86
CA GLN A 278 22.59 -6.12 5.24
C GLN A 278 23.71 -5.68 6.19
N TYR A 279 23.38 -5.52 7.48
CA TYR A 279 24.34 -5.10 8.49
C TYR A 279 25.49 -6.10 8.65
N ASN A 280 25.20 -7.39 8.60
CA ASN A 280 26.19 -8.46 8.83
C ASN A 280 26.67 -9.17 7.56
N GLY A 281 25.83 -9.23 6.53
CA GLY A 281 26.11 -9.97 5.30
C GLY A 281 26.94 -9.18 4.30
N ILE A 282 26.63 -7.89 4.13
CA ILE A 282 27.30 -6.99 3.16
C ILE A 282 27.93 -5.76 3.82
N PHE A 283 27.88 -5.66 5.15
CA PHE A 283 28.45 -4.57 5.96
C PHE A 283 27.92 -3.18 5.59
N SER A 284 26.61 -3.11 5.30
CA SER A 284 25.87 -1.88 5.04
C SER A 284 25.25 -1.35 6.34
N ASP A 285 25.56 -0.11 6.73
CA ASP A 285 24.96 0.58 7.89
C ASP A 285 24.27 1.89 7.45
N PRO A 286 23.03 1.82 6.93
CA PRO A 286 22.34 3.01 6.43
C PRO A 286 22.02 4.05 7.49
N LEU A 287 21.97 3.66 8.78
CA LEU A 287 21.74 4.61 9.86
C LEU A 287 22.99 5.45 10.14
N ALA A 288 24.19 4.92 9.89
CA ALA A 288 25.43 5.69 9.96
C ALA A 288 25.42 6.85 8.96
N TRP A 289 24.98 6.60 7.72
CA TRP A 289 24.96 7.63 6.67
C TRP A 289 23.94 8.73 6.95
N LEU A 290 22.76 8.36 7.44
CA LEU A 290 21.75 9.31 7.89
C LEU A 290 22.25 10.13 9.07
N ALA A 291 22.80 9.48 10.10
CA ALA A 291 23.29 10.15 11.29
C ALA A 291 24.49 11.08 11.03
N ALA A 292 25.37 10.69 10.11
CA ALA A 292 26.48 11.53 9.63
C ALA A 292 26.03 12.61 8.64
N GLN A 293 24.77 12.54 8.17
CA GLN A 293 24.23 13.47 7.19
C GLN A 293 25.01 13.48 5.85
N SER A 294 25.66 12.36 5.54
CA SER A 294 26.54 12.14 4.39
C SER A 294 25.81 11.68 3.13
N ILE A 295 24.50 11.83 3.10
CA ILE A 295 23.58 11.61 1.97
C ILE A 295 22.47 12.64 2.08
N ASP A 296 21.84 12.99 0.97
CA ASP A 296 20.66 13.87 0.92
C ASP A 296 19.36 13.09 1.10
N TYR A 297 19.31 11.85 0.61
CA TYR A 297 18.16 10.96 0.80
C TYR A 297 18.57 9.49 0.90
N ILE A 298 17.74 8.71 1.60
CA ILE A 298 17.84 7.25 1.63
C ILE A 298 16.68 6.64 0.83
N SER A 299 16.92 5.53 0.15
CA SER A 299 15.91 4.87 -0.68
C SER A 299 15.76 3.38 -0.38
N PRO A 300 15.30 2.98 0.82
CA PRO A 300 15.29 1.58 1.23
C PRO A 300 14.45 0.70 0.29
N GLN A 301 15.01 -0.44 -0.10
CA GLN A 301 14.40 -1.44 -0.98
C GLN A 301 13.39 -2.32 -0.25
N VAL A 302 12.20 -1.77 0.00
CA VAL A 302 11.09 -2.47 0.65
C VAL A 302 10.31 -3.23 -0.42
N TYR A 303 10.85 -4.38 -0.85
CA TYR A 303 10.34 -5.16 -1.98
C TYR A 303 9.30 -6.21 -1.61
N TRP A 304 8.67 -6.05 -0.46
CA TRP A 304 7.61 -6.92 0.04
C TRP A 304 6.33 -6.12 0.08
N LYS A 305 5.20 -6.80 -0.09
CA LYS A 305 3.87 -6.20 -0.11
C LYS A 305 3.42 -5.74 1.26
N ILE A 306 2.40 -4.90 1.29
CA ILE A 306 1.64 -4.58 2.51
C ILE A 306 1.09 -5.89 3.11
N GLY A 307 1.31 -6.10 4.40
CA GLY A 307 0.88 -7.29 5.14
C GLY A 307 1.82 -8.50 5.07
N ALA A 308 2.90 -8.45 4.28
CA ALA A 308 3.89 -9.54 4.22
C ALA A 308 4.68 -9.72 5.53
N THR A 309 5.47 -10.80 5.67
CA THR A 309 6.35 -11.01 6.84
C THR A 309 7.33 -9.85 7.07
N ALA A 310 7.96 -9.36 6.00
CA ALA A 310 8.72 -8.12 6.00
C ALA A 310 7.78 -7.00 5.52
N ASP A 311 6.80 -6.67 6.35
CA ASP A 311 5.63 -5.87 6.01
C ASP A 311 5.97 -4.44 5.56
N TYR A 312 5.59 -4.08 4.31
CA TYR A 312 5.70 -2.71 3.80
C TYR A 312 5.02 -1.71 4.75
N GLY A 313 3.83 -2.07 5.25
CA GLY A 313 3.00 -1.34 6.20
C GLY A 313 3.69 -1.00 7.53
N LYS A 314 4.74 -1.75 7.91
CA LYS A 314 5.48 -1.54 9.17
C LYS A 314 6.86 -0.94 8.94
N ILE A 315 7.53 -1.34 7.87
CA ILE A 315 8.90 -0.90 7.54
C ILE A 315 8.89 0.55 7.05
N THR A 316 7.93 0.92 6.19
CA THR A 316 7.86 2.27 5.60
C THR A 316 7.65 3.37 6.65
N PRO A 317 6.69 3.27 7.60
CA PRO A 317 6.56 4.26 8.68
C PRO A 317 7.80 4.34 9.58
N TRP A 318 8.52 3.24 9.77
CA TRP A 318 9.76 3.23 10.54
C TRP A 318 10.84 4.06 9.85
N TRP A 319 11.06 3.86 8.55
CA TRP A 319 12.00 4.66 7.77
C TRP A 319 11.64 6.15 7.74
N GLY A 320 10.35 6.48 7.63
CA GLY A 320 9.86 7.87 7.73
C GLY A 320 10.31 8.55 9.03
N LYS A 321 10.22 7.85 10.17
CA LYS A 321 10.68 8.36 11.47
C LYS A 321 12.20 8.48 11.56
N VAL A 322 12.93 7.48 11.07
CA VAL A 322 14.40 7.44 11.13
C VAL A 322 15.01 8.55 10.26
N ALA A 323 14.54 8.70 9.03
CA ALA A 323 15.05 9.73 8.11
C ALA A 323 14.74 11.15 8.63
N ASN A 324 13.52 11.39 9.10
CA ASN A 324 13.12 12.68 9.68
C ASN A 324 13.93 13.04 10.93
N LYS A 325 14.26 12.08 11.79
CA LYS A 325 15.11 12.30 12.97
C LYS A 325 16.47 12.88 12.59
N PHE A 326 17.02 12.48 11.45
CA PHE A 326 18.32 12.94 10.96
C PHE A 326 18.21 14.03 9.89
N GLU A 327 17.01 14.60 9.71
CA GLU A 327 16.74 15.70 8.79
C GLU A 327 17.19 15.37 7.35
N ARG A 328 16.87 14.16 6.91
CA ARG A 328 17.10 13.68 5.54
C ARG A 328 15.84 13.06 4.97
N GLN A 329 15.76 13.07 3.65
CA GLN A 329 14.59 12.57 2.92
C GLN A 329 14.62 11.05 2.78
N VAL A 330 13.43 10.47 2.64
CA VAL A 330 13.27 9.04 2.35
C VAL A 330 12.27 8.83 1.21
N TYR A 331 12.69 8.04 0.23
CA TYR A 331 11.83 7.62 -0.89
C TYR A 331 11.83 6.10 -0.94
N ILE A 332 10.70 5.44 -0.79
CA ILE A 332 10.72 3.97 -0.71
C ILE A 332 10.92 3.39 -2.11
N SER A 333 11.87 2.45 -2.23
CA SER A 333 12.06 1.66 -3.44
C SER A 333 11.13 0.43 -3.40
N SER A 334 10.19 0.35 -4.34
CA SER A 334 9.25 -0.77 -4.49
C SER A 334 9.62 -1.64 -5.70
N SER A 335 9.59 -2.97 -5.53
CA SER A 335 9.76 -3.89 -6.66
C SER A 335 8.43 -4.15 -7.35
N ILE A 336 8.37 -3.84 -8.64
CA ILE A 336 7.23 -4.09 -9.53
C ILE A 336 7.45 -5.29 -10.44
N SER A 337 8.45 -6.13 -10.15
CA SER A 337 8.79 -7.29 -10.99
C SER A 337 7.71 -8.37 -11.07
N SER A 338 6.73 -8.34 -10.16
CA SER A 338 5.56 -9.24 -10.21
C SER A 338 4.50 -8.83 -11.23
N ILE A 339 4.60 -7.63 -11.82
CA ILE A 339 3.69 -7.20 -12.88
C ILE A 339 3.95 -8.00 -14.15
N THR A 340 2.86 -8.45 -14.78
CA THR A 340 2.87 -9.20 -16.04
C THR A 340 1.84 -8.63 -17.00
N ASN A 341 1.83 -9.11 -18.26
CA ASN A 341 0.80 -8.71 -19.24
C ASN A 341 -0.64 -9.10 -18.80
N ALA A 342 -0.80 -10.02 -17.85
CA ALA A 342 -2.09 -10.45 -17.31
C ALA A 342 -2.52 -9.66 -16.06
N SER A 343 -1.67 -8.77 -15.54
CA SER A 343 -2.00 -7.94 -14.39
C SER A 343 -3.13 -6.95 -14.73
N THR A 344 -4.01 -6.74 -13.75
CA THR A 344 -5.14 -5.81 -13.84
C THR A 344 -5.08 -4.79 -12.71
N GLU A 345 -6.09 -3.92 -12.62
CA GLU A 345 -6.25 -2.93 -11.55
C GLU A 345 -6.16 -3.56 -10.15
N VAL A 346 -6.56 -4.83 -9.99
CA VAL A 346 -6.43 -5.56 -8.71
C VAL A 346 -4.97 -5.66 -8.26
N GLN A 347 -4.04 -5.95 -9.17
CA GLN A 347 -2.61 -6.00 -8.82
C GLN A 347 -1.98 -4.61 -8.80
N TYR A 348 -2.48 -3.67 -9.59
CA TYR A 348 -1.95 -2.30 -9.60
C TYR A 348 -2.32 -1.54 -8.32
N LYS A 349 -3.47 -1.86 -7.71
CA LYS A 349 -3.94 -1.23 -6.48
C LYS A 349 -2.91 -1.34 -5.34
N GLU A 350 -2.20 -2.47 -5.21
CA GLU A 350 -1.11 -2.64 -4.24
C GLU A 350 -0.12 -1.47 -4.31
N TYR A 351 0.34 -1.11 -5.50
CA TYR A 351 1.35 -0.07 -5.67
C TYR A 351 0.78 1.35 -5.51
N ALA A 352 -0.51 1.55 -5.78
CA ALA A 352 -1.19 2.80 -5.41
C ALA A 352 -1.33 2.92 -3.89
N ASP A 353 -1.67 1.84 -3.20
CA ASP A 353 -1.75 1.79 -1.73
C ASP A 353 -0.37 1.99 -1.08
N GLU A 354 0.70 1.44 -1.66
CA GLU A 354 2.08 1.71 -1.23
C GLU A 354 2.46 3.19 -1.39
N VAL A 355 2.08 3.84 -2.50
CA VAL A 355 2.30 5.28 -2.71
C VAL A 355 1.55 6.11 -1.67
N GLU A 356 0.30 5.78 -1.38
CA GLU A 356 -0.45 6.45 -0.31
C GLU A 356 0.18 6.20 1.07
N LEU A 357 0.68 4.98 1.33
CA LEU A 357 1.40 4.71 2.57
C LEU A 357 2.68 5.55 2.67
N ASN A 358 3.43 5.72 1.57
CA ASN A 358 4.62 6.59 1.54
C ASN A 358 4.26 8.04 1.91
N ARG A 359 3.13 8.56 1.40
CA ARG A 359 2.60 9.88 1.77
C ARG A 359 2.25 9.96 3.25
N THR A 360 1.53 8.98 3.76
CA THR A 360 1.09 8.94 5.18
C THR A 360 2.26 8.74 6.15
N SER A 361 3.36 8.15 5.67
CA SER A 361 4.56 7.85 6.46
C SER A 361 5.59 8.97 6.46
N SER A 362 5.51 9.91 5.50
CA SER A 362 6.37 11.09 5.43
C SER A 362 6.09 12.01 6.62
N GLN A 363 7.12 12.32 7.39
CA GLN A 363 7.07 13.24 8.54
C GLN A 363 7.55 14.66 8.18
N ASP A 364 8.16 14.82 7.01
CA ASP A 364 8.74 16.06 6.50
C ASP A 364 7.89 16.70 5.37
N GLY A 365 6.76 16.09 5.02
CA GLY A 365 5.88 16.54 3.94
C GLY A 365 6.46 16.40 2.53
N ASN A 366 7.50 15.58 2.37
CA ASN A 366 8.24 15.37 1.13
C ASN A 366 8.32 13.88 0.75
N PRO A 367 7.18 13.21 0.48
CA PRO A 367 7.15 11.79 0.17
C PRO A 367 7.82 11.48 -1.18
N GLY A 368 8.04 10.19 -1.44
CA GLY A 368 8.48 9.73 -2.74
C GLY A 368 8.44 8.22 -2.90
N ALA A 369 8.46 7.79 -4.15
CA ALA A 369 8.49 6.40 -4.56
C ALA A 369 9.50 6.21 -5.70
N ILE A 370 10.27 5.12 -5.60
CA ILE A 370 11.16 4.66 -6.66
C ILE A 370 10.75 3.26 -7.10
N PHE A 371 10.48 3.08 -8.39
CA PHE A 371 10.00 1.80 -8.91
C PHE A 371 11.13 0.98 -9.57
N TYR A 372 11.38 -0.22 -9.03
CA TYR A 372 12.28 -1.20 -9.62
C TYR A 372 11.49 -2.29 -10.37
N SER A 373 11.48 -2.34 -11.70
CA SER A 373 12.25 -1.54 -12.65
C SER A 373 11.41 -1.04 -13.81
N CYS A 374 11.97 -0.08 -14.56
CA CYS A 374 11.22 0.75 -15.50
C CYS A 374 10.47 -0.04 -16.58
N LYS A 375 10.98 -1.19 -17.06
CA LYS A 375 10.30 -1.96 -18.13
C LYS A 375 8.88 -2.40 -17.76
N TYR A 376 8.60 -2.60 -16.46
CA TYR A 376 7.29 -3.02 -15.98
C TYR A 376 6.25 -1.88 -16.00
N LEU A 377 6.70 -0.63 -16.14
CA LEU A 377 5.82 0.55 -16.20
C LEU A 377 5.25 0.82 -17.60
N TYR A 378 5.87 0.30 -18.67
CA TYR A 378 5.49 0.69 -20.04
C TYR A 378 5.55 -0.44 -21.08
N ALA A 379 6.43 -1.43 -20.92
CA ALA A 379 6.72 -2.39 -22.00
C ALA A 379 5.72 -3.57 -22.06
N LEU A 380 4.96 -3.80 -20.99
CA LEU A 380 4.14 -5.01 -20.82
C LEU A 380 2.68 -4.86 -21.28
N ASN A 381 2.08 -3.68 -21.12
CA ASN A 381 0.65 -3.47 -21.40
C ASN A 381 0.38 -2.00 -21.79
N HIS A 382 -0.59 -1.77 -22.69
CA HIS A 382 -1.08 -0.43 -23.04
C HIS A 382 -1.88 0.24 -21.91
N ASN A 383 -2.45 -0.54 -20.98
CA ASN A 383 -3.01 -0.08 -19.70
C ASN A 383 -2.03 -0.41 -18.56
N SER A 384 -0.80 0.06 -18.68
CA SER A 384 0.28 -0.26 -17.75
C SER A 384 0.04 0.31 -16.35
N LEU A 385 0.81 -0.21 -15.38
CA LEU A 385 0.87 0.34 -14.02
C LEU A 385 1.10 1.85 -14.01
N GLY A 386 1.98 2.38 -14.89
CA GLY A 386 2.21 3.83 -14.99
C GLY A 386 0.94 4.63 -15.25
N HIS A 387 0.09 4.17 -16.18
CA HIS A 387 -1.20 4.81 -16.47
C HIS A 387 -2.20 4.66 -15.32
N TYR A 388 -2.21 3.52 -14.64
CA TYR A 388 -3.03 3.34 -13.46
C TYR A 388 -2.65 4.32 -12.35
N LEU A 389 -1.35 4.46 -12.06
CA LEU A 389 -0.85 5.42 -11.09
C LEU A 389 -1.22 6.84 -11.49
N LYS A 390 -1.02 7.23 -12.76
CA LYS A 390 -1.44 8.54 -13.29
C LYS A 390 -2.91 8.83 -13.00
N ASN A 391 -3.79 7.86 -13.18
CA ASN A 391 -5.24 8.07 -13.03
C ASN A 391 -5.73 7.96 -11.58
N THR A 392 -4.87 7.57 -10.64
CA THR A 392 -5.24 7.33 -9.23
C THR A 392 -4.45 8.22 -8.28
N VAL A 393 -3.14 8.00 -8.15
CA VAL A 393 -2.29 8.64 -7.14
C VAL A 393 -1.36 9.71 -7.70
N PHE A 394 -0.95 9.62 -8.98
CA PHE A 394 -0.09 10.59 -9.68
C PHE A 394 -0.89 11.48 -10.66
N THR A 395 -2.06 11.95 -10.24
CA THR A 395 -3.03 12.68 -11.11
C THR A 395 -2.55 14.03 -11.62
N HIS A 396 -1.59 14.65 -10.93
CA HIS A 396 -0.98 15.93 -11.31
C HIS A 396 0.53 15.78 -11.44
N PRO A 397 1.21 16.60 -12.26
CA PRO A 397 2.65 16.78 -12.18
C PRO A 397 3.05 17.12 -10.73
N ALA A 398 4.26 16.75 -10.32
CA ALA A 398 4.79 17.10 -9.00
C ALA A 398 6.25 17.54 -9.11
N LEU A 399 6.66 18.42 -8.21
CA LEU A 399 8.04 18.88 -8.14
C LEU A 399 8.88 17.87 -7.33
N PRO A 400 10.16 17.66 -7.69
CA PRO A 400 11.09 17.01 -6.77
C PRO A 400 11.13 17.73 -5.41
N PRO A 401 11.21 17.00 -4.28
CA PRO A 401 11.33 17.58 -2.95
C PRO A 401 12.50 18.55 -2.80
N ALA A 402 12.31 19.71 -2.18
CA ALA A 402 13.40 20.65 -1.94
C ALA A 402 14.40 20.09 -0.89
N MET A 403 15.67 20.47 -0.96
CA MET A 403 16.70 20.14 0.04
C MET A 403 16.94 21.34 0.98
N PRO A 404 16.16 21.51 2.06
CA PRO A 404 16.22 22.72 2.89
C PRO A 404 17.53 22.88 3.67
N TRP A 405 18.37 21.83 3.75
CA TRP A 405 19.70 21.88 4.35
C TRP A 405 20.79 22.39 3.41
N LYS A 406 20.47 22.67 2.13
CA LYS A 406 21.40 23.23 1.15
C LYS A 406 21.09 24.69 0.87
N GLU A 407 22.12 25.45 0.50
CA GLU A 407 21.97 26.86 0.13
C GLU A 407 21.23 26.99 -1.21
N GLY A 408 20.08 27.67 -1.18
CA GLY A 408 19.28 27.95 -2.37
C GLY A 408 19.82 29.11 -3.20
N ASN A 409 19.42 29.16 -4.48
CA ASN A 409 19.77 30.25 -5.39
C ASN A 409 18.49 30.96 -5.86
N ASN A 410 18.25 32.17 -5.35
CA ASN A 410 17.12 33.01 -5.76
C ASN A 410 17.59 34.13 -6.71
N PRO A 411 17.50 33.96 -8.04
CA PRO A 411 17.83 35.02 -8.98
C PRO A 411 16.72 36.08 -9.13
N GLY A 412 15.55 35.88 -8.52
CA GLY A 412 14.36 36.71 -8.69
C GLY A 412 13.35 36.12 -9.69
N VAL A 413 12.37 36.92 -10.09
CA VAL A 413 11.33 36.53 -11.07
C VAL A 413 11.90 36.49 -12.49
N VAL A 414 11.27 35.73 -13.41
CA VAL A 414 11.65 35.76 -14.83
C VAL A 414 11.31 37.10 -15.47
N ASN A 415 12.09 37.50 -16.48
CA ASN A 415 11.89 38.76 -17.21
C ASN A 415 11.31 38.48 -18.61
N ASN A 416 10.62 39.49 -19.17
CA ASN A 416 10.10 39.44 -20.54
C ASN A 416 9.22 38.20 -20.84
N LEU A 417 8.43 37.77 -19.87
CA LEU A 417 7.46 36.69 -20.07
C LEU A 417 6.41 37.12 -21.11
N ASP A 418 6.34 36.39 -22.22
CA ASP A 418 5.44 36.65 -23.33
C ASP A 418 4.86 35.34 -23.90
N ARG A 419 3.83 35.45 -24.74
CA ARG A 419 3.20 34.33 -25.44
C ARG A 419 3.29 34.49 -26.95
N ALA A 420 4.07 33.61 -27.58
CA ALA A 420 4.18 33.47 -29.02
C ALA A 420 3.28 32.32 -29.52
N GLY A 421 2.03 32.64 -29.88
CA GLY A 421 1.07 31.64 -30.37
C GLY A 421 0.66 30.65 -29.28
N ASN A 422 1.12 29.41 -29.38
CA ASN A 422 0.89 28.35 -28.38
C ASN A 422 2.09 28.10 -27.46
N ARG A 423 3.10 28.98 -27.45
CA ARG A 423 4.29 28.84 -26.61
C ARG A 423 4.47 30.06 -25.70
N LEU A 424 4.86 29.81 -24.44
CA LEU A 424 5.37 30.83 -23.53
C LEU A 424 6.88 30.95 -23.69
N GLU A 425 7.41 32.16 -23.62
CA GLU A 425 8.85 32.46 -23.69
C GLU A 425 9.22 33.52 -22.67
N TRP A 426 10.43 33.43 -22.10
CA TRP A 426 10.96 34.39 -21.13
C TRP A 426 12.49 34.44 -21.20
N ASP A 427 13.07 35.45 -20.54
CA ASP A 427 14.52 35.48 -20.29
C ASP A 427 14.86 34.65 -19.06
N GLY A 428 15.77 33.69 -19.22
CA GLY A 428 16.20 32.78 -18.16
C GLY A 428 17.42 33.21 -17.36
N TYR A 429 17.73 32.40 -16.36
CA TYR A 429 18.95 32.41 -15.56
C TYR A 429 19.76 31.12 -15.78
N ASP A 430 21.06 31.18 -15.52
CA ASP A 430 21.94 30.01 -15.56
C ASP A 430 21.67 29.09 -14.36
N ASN A 431 21.82 27.78 -14.58
CA ASN A 431 21.73 26.74 -13.54
C ASN A 431 20.45 26.83 -12.69
N VAL A 432 19.30 27.01 -13.33
CA VAL A 432 17.97 26.91 -12.72
C VAL A 432 17.01 26.15 -13.64
N ARG A 433 15.82 25.88 -13.14
CA ARG A 433 14.67 25.32 -13.85
C ARG A 433 13.50 26.28 -13.68
N TYR A 434 12.37 25.98 -14.31
CA TYR A 434 11.15 26.78 -14.20
C TYR A 434 9.95 25.90 -14.00
N THR A 435 8.99 26.38 -13.22
CA THR A 435 7.65 25.79 -13.14
C THR A 435 6.67 26.67 -13.88
N VAL A 436 5.75 26.04 -14.58
CA VAL A 436 4.78 26.72 -15.45
C VAL A 436 3.38 26.37 -15.00
N TYR A 437 2.56 27.40 -14.82
CA TYR A 437 1.21 27.28 -14.34
C TYR A 437 0.20 27.85 -15.33
N ALA A 438 -0.93 27.17 -15.49
CA ALA A 438 -2.12 27.69 -16.17
C ALA A 438 -3.29 27.69 -15.20
N PHE A 439 -3.75 28.89 -14.84
CA PHE A 439 -4.84 29.08 -13.89
C PHE A 439 -5.97 29.88 -14.55
N PRO A 440 -7.24 29.72 -14.12
CA PRO A 440 -8.38 30.33 -14.79
C PRO A 440 -8.18 31.83 -15.02
N MET A 441 -8.55 32.31 -16.21
CA MET A 441 -8.45 33.73 -16.59
C MET A 441 -9.13 34.66 -15.58
N THR A 442 -10.15 34.14 -14.89
CA THR A 442 -10.96 34.86 -13.91
C THR A 442 -10.36 34.83 -12.51
N MET A 443 -9.37 33.99 -12.21
CA MET A 443 -8.77 33.94 -10.88
C MET A 443 -7.90 35.19 -10.63
N ASN A 444 -8.02 35.82 -9.47
CA ASN A 444 -7.17 36.96 -9.12
C ASN A 444 -5.71 36.50 -8.89
N VAL A 445 -4.75 37.14 -9.55
CA VAL A 445 -3.31 36.84 -9.42
C VAL A 445 -2.81 36.95 -7.97
N THR A 446 -3.41 37.78 -7.12
CA THR A 446 -3.00 37.92 -5.71
C THR A 446 -3.34 36.70 -4.86
N THR A 447 -4.21 35.82 -5.35
CA THR A 447 -4.57 34.57 -4.67
C THR A 447 -3.85 33.35 -5.25
N PHE A 448 -3.01 33.55 -6.27
CA PHE A 448 -2.10 32.54 -6.77
C PHE A 448 -1.00 32.26 -5.74
N THR A 449 -0.80 30.99 -5.42
CA THR A 449 0.21 30.52 -4.46
C THR A 449 1.02 29.34 -5.03
N GLY A 450 1.05 29.19 -6.36
CA GLY A 450 1.62 28.02 -7.02
C GLY A 450 0.85 26.74 -6.72
N GLN A 451 -0.49 26.78 -6.73
CA GLN A 451 -1.35 25.64 -6.45
C GLN A 451 -1.09 24.50 -7.44
N ILE A 452 -1.05 23.27 -6.93
CA ILE A 452 -0.71 22.07 -7.72
C ILE A 452 -1.70 21.79 -8.86
N ASP A 453 -2.98 22.15 -8.68
CA ASP A 453 -4.03 21.97 -9.69
C ASP A 453 -3.77 22.75 -10.98
N TYR A 454 -2.95 23.80 -10.91
CA TYR A 454 -2.62 24.66 -12.04
C TYR A 454 -1.22 24.37 -12.59
N LEU A 455 -0.44 23.47 -11.98
CA LEU A 455 0.90 23.12 -12.44
C LEU A 455 0.81 22.35 -13.76
N LEU A 456 1.35 22.93 -14.83
CA LEU A 456 1.52 22.24 -16.10
C LEU A 456 2.74 21.32 -16.07
N GLY A 457 3.81 21.75 -15.40
CA GLY A 457 5.03 20.98 -15.28
C GLY A 457 6.26 21.84 -14.96
N MET A 458 7.42 21.19 -15.06
CA MET A 458 8.74 21.79 -14.91
C MET A 458 9.43 21.81 -16.29
N THR A 459 10.27 22.80 -16.54
CA THR A 459 11.14 22.86 -17.73
C THR A 459 12.53 23.37 -17.38
N TYR A 460 13.53 22.91 -18.13
CA TYR A 460 14.90 23.43 -18.09
C TYR A 460 15.12 24.54 -19.12
N ASP A 461 14.21 24.64 -20.10
CA ASP A 461 14.27 25.65 -21.16
C ASP A 461 13.61 26.96 -20.75
N THR A 462 13.93 28.03 -21.45
CA THR A 462 13.31 29.36 -21.27
C THR A 462 12.02 29.54 -22.09
N GLY A 463 11.29 28.44 -22.26
CA GLY A 463 10.00 28.44 -22.92
C GLY A 463 9.22 27.14 -22.70
N TYR A 464 7.91 27.19 -22.92
CA TYR A 464 7.00 26.08 -22.64
C TYR A 464 5.84 26.04 -23.64
N ASP A 465 5.60 24.87 -24.24
CA ASP A 465 4.47 24.67 -25.14
C ASP A 465 3.17 24.48 -24.35
N ILE A 466 2.20 25.36 -24.60
CA ILE A 466 0.91 25.37 -23.92
C ILE A 466 0.05 24.22 -24.47
N PRO A 467 -0.35 23.24 -23.64
CA PRO A 467 -1.24 22.17 -24.09
C PRO A 467 -2.57 22.74 -24.58
N GLU A 468 -3.17 22.09 -25.58
CA GLU A 468 -4.35 22.60 -26.31
C GLU A 468 -5.49 23.04 -25.37
N GLN A 469 -5.76 22.26 -24.31
CA GLN A 469 -6.83 22.58 -23.35
C GLN A 469 -6.61 23.85 -22.52
N TYR A 470 -5.37 24.37 -22.45
CA TYR A 470 -5.03 25.57 -21.67
C TYR A 470 -4.83 26.81 -22.53
N GLN A 471 -4.98 26.71 -23.86
CA GLN A 471 -4.69 27.83 -24.76
C GLN A 471 -5.72 28.98 -24.69
N GLN A 472 -6.92 28.74 -24.17
CA GLN A 472 -7.99 29.73 -24.02
C GLN A 472 -8.62 29.65 -22.62
N GLY A 473 -9.04 30.79 -22.06
CA GLY A 473 -9.68 30.83 -20.74
C GLY A 473 -8.73 30.71 -19.54
N TYR A 474 -7.42 30.76 -19.78
CA TYR A 474 -6.38 30.72 -18.76
C TYR A 474 -5.42 31.91 -18.89
N GLN A 475 -4.83 32.27 -17.77
CA GLN A 475 -3.65 33.12 -17.63
C GLN A 475 -2.50 32.26 -17.09
N PHE A 476 -1.27 32.78 -17.18
CA PHE A 476 -0.07 31.98 -16.93
C PHE A 476 0.84 32.61 -15.88
N ALA A 477 1.47 31.75 -15.09
CA ALA A 477 2.55 32.14 -14.19
C ALA A 477 3.78 31.26 -14.44
N VAL A 478 4.95 31.87 -14.36
CA VAL A 478 6.24 31.17 -14.43
C VAL A 478 7.04 31.51 -13.19
N CYS A 479 7.49 30.49 -12.45
CA CYS A 479 8.35 30.66 -11.29
C CYS A 479 9.74 30.10 -11.60
N VAL A 480 10.78 30.70 -11.02
CA VAL A 480 12.11 30.09 -10.99
C VAL A 480 12.11 28.95 -9.97
N LEU A 481 12.65 27.80 -10.38
CA LEU A 481 12.90 26.64 -9.53
C LEU A 481 14.41 26.37 -9.50
N ASP A 482 15.05 26.59 -8.36
CA ASP A 482 16.49 26.36 -8.24
C ASP A 482 16.86 24.85 -8.28
N ARG A 483 18.16 24.55 -8.40
CA ARG A 483 18.63 23.15 -8.52
C ARG A 483 18.47 22.35 -7.21
N VAL A 484 18.38 23.01 -6.06
CA VAL A 484 18.09 22.35 -4.78
C VAL A 484 16.58 22.16 -4.52
N GLY A 485 15.74 22.72 -5.39
CA GLY A 485 14.29 22.50 -5.45
C GLY A 485 13.43 23.61 -4.85
N ASN A 486 14.00 24.75 -4.46
CA ASN A 486 13.20 25.90 -4.00
C ASN A 486 12.51 26.58 -5.18
N GLU A 487 11.22 26.84 -5.04
CA GLU A 487 10.43 27.59 -6.01
C GLU A 487 10.24 29.02 -5.49
N TRP A 488 10.51 30.00 -6.36
CA TRP A 488 10.51 31.43 -6.02
C TRP A 488 9.26 32.13 -6.55
N ASP A 489 9.20 33.46 -6.36
CA ASP A 489 8.04 34.26 -6.72
C ASP A 489 7.67 34.15 -8.22
N PRO A 490 6.37 34.18 -8.55
CA PRO A 490 5.89 34.07 -9.93
C PRO A 490 6.04 35.38 -10.71
N ALA A 491 6.37 35.27 -12.00
CA ALA A 491 6.02 36.28 -12.99
C ALA A 491 4.68 35.91 -13.65
N PHE A 492 3.82 36.88 -13.87
CA PHE A 492 2.49 36.68 -14.46
C PHE A 492 2.39 37.22 -15.87
N LEU A 493 1.72 36.47 -16.74
CA LEU A 493 1.19 36.95 -18.02
C LEU A 493 -0.34 37.09 -17.87
N SER A 494 -0.78 38.21 -17.28
CA SER A 494 -2.19 38.49 -17.02
C SER A 494 -2.78 39.52 -18.00
N VAL A 495 -4.12 39.52 -18.10
CA VAL A 495 -4.91 40.52 -18.85
C VAL A 495 -5.63 41.39 -17.84
N GLU A 496 -5.65 42.72 -17.99
CA GLU A 496 -6.43 43.60 -17.09
C GLU A 496 -7.93 43.26 -17.19
N LEU A 497 -8.54 42.88 -16.06
CA LEU A 497 -9.98 42.66 -15.90
C LEU A 497 -10.51 43.50 -14.74
N ASP A 498 -11.80 43.83 -14.76
CA ASP A 498 -12.48 44.44 -13.62
C ASP A 498 -12.54 43.46 -12.43
N GLN A 499 -12.53 43.96 -11.19
CA GLN A 499 -12.49 43.13 -9.98
C GLN A 499 -13.90 42.94 -9.39
N LEU A 500 -14.30 41.70 -9.10
CA LEU A 500 -15.50 41.40 -8.30
C LEU A 500 -15.25 41.63 -6.81
N GLY A 501 -16.32 41.95 -6.07
CA GLY A 501 -16.27 42.06 -4.61
C GLY A 501 -16.09 40.70 -3.92
N ASP A 502 -15.58 40.70 -2.69
CA ASP A 502 -15.36 39.48 -1.93
C ASP A 502 -16.68 38.92 -1.37
N PRO A 503 -16.98 37.61 -1.54
CA PRO A 503 -18.11 36.99 -0.88
C PRO A 503 -18.00 37.10 0.64
N VAL A 504 -19.09 37.48 1.31
CA VAL A 504 -19.16 37.52 2.78
C VAL A 504 -19.81 36.25 3.29
N LEU A 505 -19.08 35.46 4.07
CA LEU A 505 -19.52 34.15 4.53
C LEU A 505 -20.56 34.27 5.66
N ILE A 506 -21.58 33.40 5.63
CA ILE A 506 -22.67 33.37 6.62
C ILE A 506 -22.51 32.14 7.52
N SER A 507 -22.49 30.93 6.95
CA SER A 507 -22.44 29.66 7.68
C SER A 507 -21.61 28.62 6.91
N PRO A 508 -20.88 27.71 7.57
CA PRO A 508 -20.63 27.62 9.02
C PRO A 508 -19.87 28.81 9.61
N ALA A 509 -19.96 29.02 10.93
CA ALA A 509 -19.15 30.01 11.62
C ALA A 509 -17.67 29.56 11.68
N ASP A 510 -16.74 30.51 11.81
CA ASP A 510 -15.32 30.18 11.92
C ASP A 510 -15.03 29.32 13.16
N GLY A 511 -14.35 28.19 12.97
CA GLY A 511 -14.03 27.22 14.00
C GLY A 511 -15.21 26.36 14.47
N ALA A 512 -16.33 26.35 13.75
CA ALA A 512 -17.52 25.59 14.16
C ALA A 512 -17.35 24.08 13.96
N THR A 513 -17.80 23.29 14.93
CA THR A 513 -18.10 21.87 14.75
C THR A 513 -19.56 21.73 14.33
N VAL A 514 -19.82 21.07 13.19
CA VAL A 514 -21.16 21.01 12.59
C VAL A 514 -21.57 19.60 12.24
N ASP A 515 -22.77 19.21 12.68
CA ASP A 515 -23.37 17.91 12.37
C ASP A 515 -23.95 17.90 10.96
N ALA A 516 -23.78 16.79 10.24
CA ALA A 516 -24.39 16.59 8.94
C ALA A 516 -25.92 16.35 9.05
N PRO A 517 -26.73 16.81 8.08
CA PRO A 517 -26.37 17.63 6.93
C PRO A 517 -26.25 19.12 7.29
N PHE A 518 -25.35 19.84 6.60
CA PHE A 518 -25.22 21.29 6.69
C PHE A 518 -24.90 21.90 5.31
N ASP A 519 -25.09 23.22 5.19
CA ASP A 519 -24.78 23.97 3.98
C ASP A 519 -23.71 25.05 4.24
N PHE A 520 -22.88 25.30 3.23
CA PHE A 520 -22.04 26.49 3.12
C PHE A 520 -22.86 27.62 2.49
N VAL A 521 -22.90 28.79 3.15
CA VAL A 521 -23.79 29.90 2.79
C VAL A 521 -23.02 31.21 2.82
N TRP A 522 -23.24 32.09 1.85
CA TRP A 522 -22.63 33.42 1.73
C TRP A 522 -23.61 34.45 1.16
N HIS A 523 -23.23 35.72 1.16
CA HIS A 523 -23.98 36.79 0.49
C HIS A 523 -23.66 36.87 -1.00
N SER A 524 -24.64 37.25 -1.82
CA SER A 524 -24.41 37.47 -3.26
C SER A 524 -23.50 38.67 -3.51
N VAL A 525 -22.66 38.55 -4.53
CA VAL A 525 -21.76 39.58 -5.05
C VAL A 525 -22.34 40.11 -6.37
N GLU A 526 -22.43 41.44 -6.51
CA GLU A 526 -22.90 42.08 -7.73
C GLU A 526 -21.96 41.75 -8.91
N GLY A 527 -22.52 41.35 -10.05
CA GLY A 527 -21.77 40.98 -11.25
C GLY A 527 -21.22 39.55 -11.27
N ALA A 528 -21.28 38.81 -10.15
CA ALA A 528 -20.91 37.39 -10.12
C ALA A 528 -21.99 36.52 -10.80
N THR A 529 -21.57 35.60 -11.67
CA THR A 529 -22.44 34.65 -12.36
C THR A 529 -22.41 33.25 -11.74
N SER A 530 -21.36 32.96 -10.96
CA SER A 530 -21.20 31.72 -10.20
C SER A 530 -20.28 31.94 -9.00
N TYR A 531 -20.16 30.93 -8.15
CA TYR A 531 -19.26 30.90 -7.00
C TYR A 531 -18.53 29.58 -6.93
N MET A 532 -17.24 29.63 -6.62
CA MET A 532 -16.40 28.46 -6.39
C MET A 532 -16.10 28.35 -4.90
N VAL A 533 -16.66 27.33 -4.25
CA VAL A 533 -16.37 26.99 -2.87
C VAL A 533 -15.15 26.07 -2.84
N GLU A 534 -14.12 26.45 -2.09
CA GLU A 534 -12.88 25.70 -1.96
C GLU A 534 -12.75 25.14 -0.55
N LEU A 535 -12.34 23.87 -0.44
CA LEU A 535 -12.02 23.18 0.81
C LEU A 535 -10.52 22.87 0.85
N ALA A 536 -9.85 23.08 1.98
CA ALA A 536 -8.41 22.89 2.16
C ALA A 536 -8.08 22.29 3.53
N LEU A 537 -6.89 21.68 3.65
CA LEU A 537 -6.35 21.20 4.93
C LEU A 537 -5.46 22.24 5.65
N SER A 538 -5.15 23.35 4.97
CA SER A 538 -4.31 24.43 5.49
C SER A 538 -5.03 25.78 5.37
N PRO A 539 -4.91 26.67 6.37
CA PRO A 539 -5.49 28.02 6.29
C PRO A 539 -4.87 28.89 5.18
N THR A 540 -3.69 28.50 4.67
CA THR A 540 -3.03 29.21 3.55
C THR A 540 -3.57 28.83 2.18
N PHE A 541 -4.44 27.80 2.08
CA PHE A 541 -4.93 27.26 0.81
C PHE A 541 -3.80 26.85 -0.16
N SER A 542 -2.62 26.52 0.38
CA SER A 542 -1.50 25.96 -0.39
C SER A 542 -1.83 24.61 -1.03
N ASN A 543 -2.80 23.89 -0.45
CA ASN A 543 -3.34 22.64 -0.96
C ASN A 543 -4.87 22.64 -0.80
N VAL A 544 -5.59 22.88 -1.91
CA VAL A 544 -7.04 22.80 -1.97
C VAL A 544 -7.41 21.36 -2.26
N ILE A 545 -8.15 20.72 -1.35
CA ILE A 545 -8.53 19.31 -1.45
C ILE A 545 -9.81 19.10 -2.27
N GLU A 546 -10.67 20.11 -2.39
CA GLU A 546 -11.87 20.03 -3.21
C GLU A 546 -12.38 21.42 -3.64
N ARG A 547 -12.97 21.50 -4.83
CA ARG A 547 -13.65 22.70 -5.33
C ARG A 547 -15.02 22.34 -5.87
N VAL A 548 -16.03 23.09 -5.47
CA VAL A 548 -17.40 22.95 -5.96
C VAL A 548 -17.85 24.29 -6.52
N THR A 549 -18.26 24.31 -7.79
CA THR A 549 -18.82 25.51 -8.41
C THR A 549 -20.34 25.44 -8.38
N VAL A 550 -20.99 26.48 -7.87
CA VAL A 550 -22.45 26.63 -7.84
C VAL A 550 -22.86 27.99 -8.43
N THR A 551 -24.09 28.11 -8.90
CA THR A 551 -24.65 29.39 -9.38
C THR A 551 -25.43 30.14 -8.31
N ASP A 552 -25.78 29.45 -7.21
CA ASP A 552 -26.51 30.02 -6.08
C ASP A 552 -25.54 30.46 -4.97
N THR A 553 -26.04 31.07 -3.89
CA THR A 553 -25.24 31.48 -2.73
C THR A 553 -25.24 30.43 -1.60
N VAL A 554 -25.53 29.18 -1.96
CA VAL A 554 -25.61 28.02 -1.07
C VAL A 554 -24.96 26.83 -1.76
N ALA A 555 -24.06 26.15 -1.06
CA ALA A 555 -23.52 24.85 -1.47
C ALA A 555 -23.74 23.81 -0.36
N SER A 556 -24.43 22.74 -0.68
CA SER A 556 -24.69 21.66 0.28
C SER A 556 -23.44 20.83 0.53
N MET A 557 -23.25 20.35 1.76
CA MET A 557 -22.15 19.43 2.10
C MET A 557 -22.12 18.17 1.22
N LEU A 558 -23.27 17.77 0.66
CA LEU A 558 -23.37 16.60 -0.23
C LEU A 558 -22.69 16.78 -1.58
N LEU A 559 -22.35 18.02 -1.95
CA LEU A 559 -21.55 18.29 -3.15
C LEU A 559 -20.06 17.99 -2.93
N PHE A 560 -19.65 17.76 -1.68
CA PHE A 560 -18.26 17.58 -1.28
C PHE A 560 -18.01 16.12 -0.89
N ASN A 561 -17.03 15.50 -1.53
CA ASN A 561 -16.59 14.13 -1.28
C ASN A 561 -15.36 14.06 -0.37
N LYS A 562 -14.73 15.20 -0.08
CA LYS A 562 -13.48 15.31 0.70
C LYS A 562 -13.67 15.91 2.09
N LEU A 563 -14.90 16.02 2.57
CA LEU A 563 -15.16 16.37 3.98
C LEU A 563 -14.71 15.21 4.88
N SER A 564 -13.98 15.53 5.95
CA SER A 564 -13.48 14.55 6.91
C SER A 564 -14.28 14.59 8.22
N HIS A 565 -14.74 13.42 8.70
CA HIS A 565 -15.41 13.33 9.99
C HIS A 565 -14.47 13.67 11.15
N GLY A 566 -14.85 14.63 11.99
CA GLY A 566 -14.14 14.99 13.22
C GLY A 566 -12.83 15.75 13.02
N GLU A 567 -12.46 16.07 11.78
CA GLU A 567 -11.21 16.75 11.47
C GLU A 567 -11.44 18.21 11.10
N GLN A 568 -10.55 19.10 11.55
CA GLN A 568 -10.60 20.50 11.18
C GLN A 568 -10.13 20.70 9.73
N GLN A 569 -10.98 21.32 8.92
CA GLN A 569 -10.72 21.72 7.55
C GLN A 569 -10.96 23.23 7.39
N TYR A 570 -10.50 23.81 6.30
CA TYR A 570 -10.65 25.24 6.00
C TYR A 570 -11.45 25.42 4.73
N TRP A 571 -12.33 26.41 4.69
CA TRP A 571 -13.14 26.72 3.50
C TRP A 571 -13.16 28.21 3.20
N ARG A 572 -13.33 28.54 1.92
CA ARG A 572 -13.54 29.90 1.41
C ARG A 572 -14.37 29.87 0.13
N VAL A 573 -14.88 31.01 -0.30
CA VAL A 573 -15.69 31.15 -1.51
C VAL A 573 -15.08 32.20 -2.42
N GLN A 574 -14.97 31.88 -3.71
CA GLN A 574 -14.63 32.84 -4.76
C GLN A 574 -15.88 33.22 -5.55
N SER A 575 -16.13 34.51 -5.77
CA SER A 575 -17.15 34.97 -6.73
C SER A 575 -16.56 34.94 -8.13
N CYS A 576 -17.24 34.35 -9.10
CA CYS A 576 -16.71 34.15 -10.45
C CYS A 576 -17.59 34.85 -11.51
N SER A 577 -16.95 35.36 -12.56
CA SER A 577 -17.58 35.88 -13.78
C SER A 577 -16.62 35.73 -14.95
N ASP A 578 -17.13 35.46 -16.15
CA ASP A 578 -16.30 35.30 -17.37
C ASP A 578 -15.52 36.55 -17.79
N SER A 579 -15.81 37.71 -17.17
CA SER A 579 -15.29 39.02 -17.56
C SER A 579 -14.61 39.80 -16.44
N CYS A 580 -14.46 39.20 -15.26
CA CYS A 580 -13.90 39.87 -14.09
C CYS A 580 -12.94 38.96 -13.33
N TYR A 581 -12.00 39.55 -12.59
CA TYR A 581 -11.26 38.84 -11.57
C TYR A 581 -12.17 38.47 -10.39
N SER A 582 -11.97 37.26 -9.87
CA SER A 582 -12.72 36.74 -8.74
C SER A 582 -12.40 37.52 -7.46
N GLY A 583 -13.43 37.90 -6.71
CA GLY A 583 -13.30 38.25 -5.30
C GLY A 583 -13.21 36.98 -4.45
N VAL A 584 -12.50 37.04 -3.33
CA VAL A 584 -12.23 35.88 -2.47
C VAL A 584 -12.58 36.22 -1.04
N SER A 585 -13.43 35.38 -0.43
CA SER A 585 -13.86 35.57 0.94
C SER A 585 -12.70 35.45 1.94
N GLU A 586 -12.99 35.84 3.18
CA GLU A 586 -12.23 35.35 4.35
C GLU A 586 -12.14 33.81 4.37
N VAL A 587 -11.11 33.30 5.04
CA VAL A 587 -10.96 31.86 5.32
C VAL A 587 -11.65 31.53 6.65
N ARG A 588 -12.41 30.44 6.69
CA ARG A 588 -12.99 29.89 7.93
C ARG A 588 -12.57 28.45 8.17
N ALA A 589 -12.31 28.09 9.42
CA ALA A 589 -12.17 26.71 9.86
C ALA A 589 -13.55 26.07 10.12
N VAL A 590 -13.66 24.76 9.90
CA VAL A 590 -14.85 23.95 10.19
C VAL A 590 -14.44 22.53 10.57
N THR A 591 -15.15 21.90 11.50
CA THR A 591 -15.00 20.48 11.85
C THR A 591 -16.30 19.74 11.54
N PRO A 592 -16.40 19.06 10.39
CA PRO A 592 -17.60 18.32 10.00
C PRO A 592 -17.78 17.06 10.85
N MET A 593 -18.99 16.80 11.33
CA MET A 593 -19.35 15.56 12.03
C MET A 593 -20.30 14.75 11.14
N LEU A 594 -19.70 13.89 10.29
CA LEU A 594 -20.37 13.13 9.24
C LEU A 594 -20.92 11.78 9.72
N LEU A 595 -21.84 11.17 8.96
CA LEU A 595 -22.29 9.79 9.21
C LEU A 595 -21.12 8.83 8.99
N THR A 596 -20.61 8.25 10.07
CA THR A 596 -19.38 7.45 10.03
C THR A 596 -19.50 6.23 10.93
N ILE A 597 -19.16 5.06 10.40
CA ILE A 597 -19.07 3.81 11.15
C ILE A 597 -17.83 3.89 12.06
N THR A 598 -18.03 3.67 13.35
CA THR A 598 -16.99 3.71 14.38
C THR A 598 -16.60 2.33 14.89
N ALA A 599 -17.44 1.31 14.67
CA ALA A 599 -17.09 -0.08 14.94
C ALA A 599 -17.86 -1.03 13.99
N PRO A 600 -17.23 -2.14 13.56
CA PRO A 600 -15.79 -2.39 13.62
C PRO A 600 -15.00 -1.33 12.83
N ALA A 601 -13.71 -1.21 13.12
CA ALA A 601 -12.83 -0.36 12.31
C ALA A 601 -12.65 -0.96 10.91
N ASP A 602 -12.46 -0.13 9.89
CA ASP A 602 -12.20 -0.63 8.55
C ASP A 602 -10.94 -1.49 8.50
N GLY A 603 -11.04 -2.64 7.84
CA GLY A 603 -10.00 -3.65 7.78
C GLY A 603 -9.83 -4.50 9.04
N SER A 604 -10.78 -4.46 9.99
CA SER A 604 -10.70 -5.35 11.17
C SER A 604 -10.71 -6.82 10.76
N GLU A 605 -9.78 -7.61 11.28
CA GLU A 605 -9.65 -9.04 10.95
C GLU A 605 -9.98 -9.93 12.14
N ASP A 606 -10.46 -11.14 11.85
CA ASP A 606 -10.73 -12.21 12.83
C ASP A 606 -11.63 -11.77 14.01
N LEU A 607 -12.71 -11.05 13.72
CA LEU A 607 -13.68 -10.67 14.74
C LEU A 607 -14.48 -11.88 15.24
N GLU A 608 -14.58 -12.03 16.55
CA GLU A 608 -15.47 -13.02 17.18
C GLU A 608 -16.94 -12.54 17.07
N VAL A 609 -17.86 -13.48 16.84
CA VAL A 609 -19.31 -13.22 16.89
C VAL A 609 -19.82 -13.28 18.35
N PRO A 610 -20.78 -12.44 18.77
CA PRO A 610 -21.53 -11.46 17.96
C PRO A 610 -20.74 -10.21 17.60
N VAL A 611 -20.93 -9.72 16.37
CA VAL A 611 -20.35 -8.46 15.89
C VAL A 611 -21.38 -7.35 16.04
N THR A 612 -21.03 -6.30 16.78
CA THR A 612 -21.85 -5.08 16.90
C THR A 612 -21.30 -3.98 16.02
N ALA A 613 -22.13 -3.48 15.10
CA ALA A 613 -21.81 -2.29 14.33
C ALA A 613 -22.21 -1.04 15.12
N ALA A 614 -21.34 -0.04 15.14
CA ALA A 614 -21.59 1.27 15.76
C ALA A 614 -21.25 2.40 14.78
N TRP A 615 -21.99 3.50 14.85
CA TRP A 615 -21.78 4.68 14.00
C TRP A 615 -22.22 5.96 14.68
N TYR A 616 -21.66 7.08 14.21
CA TYR A 616 -22.05 8.41 14.63
C TYR A 616 -23.38 8.84 13.97
N THR A 617 -24.37 9.24 14.77
CA THR A 617 -25.74 9.51 14.29
C THR A 617 -25.98 10.93 13.75
N CYS A 618 -24.94 11.76 13.65
CA CYS A 618 -25.07 13.16 13.23
C CYS A 618 -26.05 13.97 14.09
N GLY A 619 -26.12 13.65 15.40
CA GLY A 619 -27.06 14.27 16.33
C GLY A 619 -28.55 13.97 16.05
N SER A 620 -28.85 13.11 15.07
CA SER A 620 -30.22 12.77 14.67
C SER A 620 -30.85 11.73 15.60
N SER A 621 -32.17 11.83 15.78
CA SER A 621 -32.99 10.80 16.43
C SER A 621 -33.68 9.87 15.43
N GLU A 622 -33.54 10.12 14.14
CA GLU A 622 -34.12 9.28 13.08
C GLU A 622 -33.37 7.94 12.99
N PRO A 623 -34.07 6.83 12.70
CA PRO A 623 -33.42 5.53 12.56
C PRO A 623 -32.51 5.50 11.32
N ALA A 624 -31.25 5.12 11.51
CA ALA A 624 -30.33 4.80 10.43
C ALA A 624 -30.47 3.33 10.02
N THR A 625 -30.33 3.05 8.73
CA THR A 625 -30.35 1.70 8.18
C THR A 625 -28.90 1.19 8.02
N LEU A 626 -28.57 0.10 8.72
CA LEU A 626 -27.35 -0.66 8.53
C LEU A 626 -27.57 -1.73 7.45
N GLU A 627 -26.66 -1.83 6.51
CA GLU A 627 -26.57 -2.94 5.55
C GLU A 627 -25.23 -3.66 5.71
N VAL A 628 -25.27 -4.99 5.63
CA VAL A 628 -24.11 -5.88 5.67
C VAL A 628 -24.14 -6.75 4.42
N SER A 629 -23.00 -6.91 3.74
CA SER A 629 -22.90 -7.66 2.49
C SER A 629 -21.62 -8.49 2.42
N ASN A 630 -21.58 -9.52 1.57
CA ASN A 630 -20.37 -10.26 1.23
C ASN A 630 -19.54 -9.57 0.12
N ASP A 631 -20.08 -8.51 -0.46
CA ASP A 631 -19.45 -7.68 -1.50
C ASP A 631 -19.68 -6.20 -1.21
N ASP A 632 -18.79 -5.36 -1.73
CA ASP A 632 -18.78 -3.91 -1.53
C ASP A 632 -19.82 -3.15 -2.38
N THR A 633 -20.51 -3.83 -3.29
CA THR A 633 -21.58 -3.23 -4.11
C THR A 633 -22.93 -3.25 -3.39
N PHE A 634 -23.08 -4.11 -2.38
CA PHE A 634 -24.33 -4.35 -1.64
C PHE A 634 -25.49 -4.74 -2.58
N ALA A 635 -25.18 -5.47 -3.66
CA ALA A 635 -26.21 -5.91 -4.61
C ALA A 635 -27.20 -6.90 -3.99
N SER A 636 -26.78 -7.67 -2.99
CA SER A 636 -27.62 -8.59 -2.22
C SER A 636 -27.16 -8.64 -0.76
N PRO A 637 -27.55 -7.65 0.07
CA PRO A 637 -27.15 -7.59 1.47
C PRO A 637 -27.55 -8.86 2.22
N VAL A 638 -26.63 -9.40 3.03
CA VAL A 638 -26.90 -10.53 3.93
C VAL A 638 -27.70 -10.12 5.15
N PHE A 639 -27.59 -8.85 5.58
CA PHE A 639 -28.37 -8.28 6.67
C PHE A 639 -28.74 -6.83 6.36
N THR A 640 -29.97 -6.47 6.72
CA THR A 640 -30.43 -5.08 6.74
C THR A 640 -31.21 -4.86 8.02
N GLY A 641 -30.84 -3.84 8.79
CA GLY A 641 -31.49 -3.52 10.05
C GLY A 641 -31.49 -2.02 10.32
N GLN A 642 -32.24 -1.58 11.31
CA GLN A 642 -32.36 -0.16 11.65
C GLN A 642 -32.07 0.09 13.13
N SER A 643 -31.40 1.21 13.42
CA SER A 643 -31.16 1.67 14.79
C SER A 643 -31.16 3.19 14.87
N SER A 644 -31.83 3.73 15.89
CA SER A 644 -31.82 5.16 16.23
C SER A 644 -30.78 5.51 17.29
N THR A 645 -30.13 4.52 17.91
CA THR A 645 -29.12 4.74 18.95
C THR A 645 -27.69 4.82 18.40
N GLY A 646 -27.49 4.50 17.12
CA GLY A 646 -26.17 4.46 16.49
C GLY A 646 -25.44 3.13 16.68
N GLU A 647 -26.11 2.09 17.17
CA GLU A 647 -25.52 0.77 17.37
C GLU A 647 -26.53 -0.31 17.00
N LEU A 648 -26.06 -1.39 16.36
CA LEU A 648 -26.87 -2.55 16.02
C LEU A 648 -26.02 -3.82 15.98
N GLU A 649 -26.44 -4.85 16.74
CA GLU A 649 -25.85 -6.19 16.70
C GLU A 649 -26.26 -6.90 15.40
N ILE A 650 -25.28 -7.50 14.71
CA ILE A 650 -25.50 -8.29 13.50
C ILE A 650 -25.79 -9.74 13.94
N PRO A 651 -26.89 -10.37 13.49
CA PRO A 651 -27.21 -11.73 13.89
C PRO A 651 -26.11 -12.74 13.51
N ASP A 652 -25.61 -13.48 14.50
CA ASP A 652 -24.49 -14.42 14.38
C ASP A 652 -24.68 -15.45 13.27
N GLU A 653 -25.92 -15.90 13.04
CA GLU A 653 -26.24 -16.91 12.02
C GLU A 653 -26.06 -16.41 10.58
N LEU A 654 -25.96 -15.10 10.36
CA LEU A 654 -25.74 -14.49 9.05
C LEU A 654 -24.25 -14.28 8.74
N LEU A 655 -23.40 -14.37 9.77
CA LEU A 655 -21.95 -14.19 9.69
C LEU A 655 -21.26 -15.55 9.71
N GLU A 656 -20.88 -16.04 8.53
CA GLU A 656 -20.11 -17.27 8.38
C GLU A 656 -18.65 -17.02 8.83
N PRO A 657 -18.12 -17.85 9.74
CA PRO A 657 -16.72 -17.79 10.17
C PRO A 657 -15.76 -17.82 8.98
N GLY A 658 -14.64 -17.08 9.04
CA GLY A 658 -13.61 -17.04 7.99
C GLY A 658 -13.98 -16.21 6.75
N ASN A 659 -15.18 -15.64 6.68
CA ASN A 659 -15.58 -14.77 5.57
C ASN A 659 -15.28 -13.29 5.84
N THR A 660 -15.16 -12.53 4.76
CA THR A 660 -15.06 -11.06 4.77
C THR A 660 -16.42 -10.46 4.44
N TYR A 661 -16.78 -9.41 5.17
CA TYR A 661 -18.04 -8.67 5.06
C TYR A 661 -17.78 -7.17 4.91
N PHE A 662 -18.76 -6.49 4.33
CA PHE A 662 -18.79 -5.06 4.10
C PHE A 662 -20.01 -4.45 4.77
N LEU A 663 -19.83 -3.30 5.42
CA LEU A 663 -20.83 -2.57 6.18
C LEU A 663 -21.02 -1.18 5.58
N ARG A 664 -22.27 -0.73 5.48
CA ARG A 664 -22.57 0.70 5.25
C ARG A 664 -23.81 1.11 6.05
N VAL A 665 -23.88 2.38 6.40
CA VAL A 665 -25.02 2.95 7.11
C VAL A 665 -25.62 4.07 6.26
N THR A 666 -26.95 4.08 6.13
CA THR A 666 -27.69 5.16 5.47
C THR A 666 -28.62 5.82 6.48
N LEU A 667 -28.62 7.15 6.55
CA LEU A 667 -29.48 7.95 7.42
C LEU A 667 -30.21 9.00 6.59
N THR A 668 -31.52 9.12 6.78
CA THR A 668 -32.31 10.23 6.21
C THR A 668 -32.76 11.15 7.32
N THR A 669 -32.30 12.40 7.30
CA THR A 669 -32.68 13.42 8.30
C THR A 669 -32.79 14.78 7.63
N GLY A 670 -33.75 15.62 8.06
CA GLY A 670 -33.99 16.92 7.42
C GLY A 670 -34.38 16.86 5.94
N GLY A 671 -34.88 15.71 5.46
CA GLY A 671 -35.19 15.49 4.03
C GLY A 671 -33.97 15.16 3.16
N VAL A 672 -32.80 14.98 3.76
CA VAL A 672 -31.54 14.64 3.10
C VAL A 672 -31.14 13.21 3.48
N THR A 673 -30.80 12.40 2.48
CA THR A 673 -30.27 11.05 2.68
C THR A 673 -28.75 11.06 2.55
N MET A 674 -28.06 10.52 3.54
CA MET A 674 -26.61 10.39 3.60
C MET A 674 -26.23 8.91 3.74
N THR A 675 -25.13 8.52 3.14
CA THR A 675 -24.57 7.17 3.26
C THR A 675 -23.13 7.29 3.76
N SER A 676 -22.75 6.44 4.72
CA SER A 676 -21.39 6.38 5.24
C SER A 676 -20.43 5.82 4.20
N ASN A 677 -19.13 6.00 4.42
CA ASN A 677 -18.13 5.15 3.77
C ASN A 677 -18.39 3.67 4.11
N VAL A 678 -17.97 2.79 3.21
CA VAL A 678 -18.04 1.34 3.41
C VAL A 678 -16.91 0.90 4.34
N VAL A 679 -17.21 0.02 5.29
CA VAL A 679 -16.25 -0.59 6.22
C VAL A 679 -16.14 -2.08 5.92
N ARG A 680 -14.93 -2.60 5.77
CA ARG A 680 -14.63 -4.03 5.58
C ARG A 680 -14.19 -4.67 6.90
N PHE A 681 -14.66 -5.89 7.18
CA PHE A 681 -14.13 -6.70 8.29
C PHE A 681 -14.16 -8.21 7.97
N SER A 682 -13.37 -9.02 8.66
CA SER A 682 -13.46 -10.49 8.59
C SER A 682 -13.87 -11.11 9.93
N VAL A 683 -14.57 -12.25 9.85
CA VAL A 683 -15.02 -13.00 11.02
C VAL A 683 -14.01 -14.11 11.33
N ALA A 684 -13.68 -14.29 12.61
CA ALA A 684 -12.74 -15.30 13.07
C ALA A 684 -13.08 -16.69 12.54
N HIS A 685 -12.06 -17.44 12.11
CA HIS A 685 -12.22 -18.81 11.68
C HIS A 685 -12.68 -19.72 12.83
N ALA A 686 -13.76 -20.48 12.64
CA ALA A 686 -14.31 -21.39 13.64
C ALA A 686 -14.55 -22.80 13.08
N ALA A 687 -14.52 -23.81 13.96
CA ALA A 687 -14.73 -25.20 13.56
C ALA A 687 -16.06 -25.42 12.84
N ALA A 688 -16.08 -26.32 11.86
CA ALA A 688 -17.31 -26.72 11.19
C ALA A 688 -18.35 -27.29 12.16
N ARG A 689 -19.63 -27.16 11.80
CA ARG A 689 -20.74 -27.78 12.54
C ARG A 689 -21.07 -29.14 11.93
N PHE A 690 -21.54 -30.08 12.76
CA PHE A 690 -22.05 -31.36 12.28
C PHE A 690 -23.43 -31.19 11.63
N VAL A 691 -23.61 -31.79 10.45
CA VAL A 691 -24.89 -31.92 9.75
C VAL A 691 -25.51 -33.29 10.06
N VAL A 692 -24.68 -34.34 10.06
CA VAL A 692 -25.07 -35.69 10.45
C VAL A 692 -23.95 -36.29 11.31
N PRO A 693 -24.23 -36.80 12.51
CA PRO A 693 -25.47 -36.66 13.26
C PRO A 693 -25.63 -35.24 13.82
N VAL A 694 -26.86 -34.82 14.09
CA VAL A 694 -27.13 -33.63 14.93
C VAL A 694 -26.96 -33.98 16.41
N ASP A 695 -26.78 -32.98 17.28
CA ASP A 695 -26.65 -33.24 18.72
C ASP A 695 -27.90 -33.91 19.31
N GLY A 696 -27.69 -34.98 20.06
CA GLY A 696 -28.74 -35.86 20.58
C GLY A 696 -29.38 -36.79 19.54
N GLY A 697 -28.96 -36.73 18.28
CA GLY A 697 -29.56 -37.46 17.16
C GLY A 697 -29.07 -38.90 16.99
N PHE A 698 -29.41 -39.49 15.84
CA PHE A 698 -29.00 -40.84 15.45
C PHE A 698 -27.99 -40.83 14.30
N LEU A 699 -27.11 -41.83 14.28
CA LEU A 699 -26.26 -42.16 13.13
C LEU A 699 -26.51 -43.63 12.75
N TYR A 700 -27.05 -43.87 11.56
CA TYR A 700 -27.44 -45.21 11.12
C TYR A 700 -26.32 -45.92 10.33
N ALA A 701 -26.35 -47.25 10.30
CA ALA A 701 -25.48 -48.03 9.40
C ALA A 701 -25.66 -47.57 7.94
N GLY A 702 -24.55 -47.46 7.22
CA GLY A 702 -24.46 -46.88 5.87
C GLY A 702 -24.33 -45.36 5.84
N GLN A 703 -24.61 -44.64 6.94
CA GLN A 703 -24.42 -43.19 6.99
C GLN A 703 -23.00 -42.80 7.36
N HIS A 704 -22.60 -41.61 6.94
CA HIS A 704 -21.31 -41.01 7.24
C HIS A 704 -21.48 -39.81 8.17
N ILE A 705 -20.48 -39.57 9.02
CA ILE A 705 -20.46 -38.33 9.80
C ILE A 705 -20.17 -37.19 8.82
N THR A 706 -21.08 -36.24 8.71
CA THR A 706 -21.09 -35.16 7.73
C THR A 706 -21.00 -33.81 8.42
N LEU A 707 -20.10 -32.95 7.95
CA LEU A 707 -19.90 -31.58 8.41
C LEU A 707 -20.53 -30.58 7.43
N LYS A 708 -20.91 -29.41 7.93
CA LYS A 708 -21.28 -28.27 7.08
C LYS A 708 -20.02 -27.82 6.36
N GLN A 709 -20.04 -27.82 5.03
CA GLN A 709 -18.91 -27.42 4.21
C GLN A 709 -18.54 -25.96 4.46
N GLN A 710 -17.26 -25.70 4.72
CA GLN A 710 -16.64 -24.39 4.83
C GLN A 710 -15.72 -24.19 3.60
N PRO A 711 -16.03 -23.26 2.67
CA PRO A 711 -15.28 -23.08 1.43
C PRO A 711 -13.79 -22.75 1.62
N TRP A 712 -13.43 -22.15 2.74
CA TRP A 712 -12.06 -21.76 3.10
C TRP A 712 -11.26 -22.87 3.81
N ALA A 713 -11.90 -23.95 4.28
CA ALA A 713 -11.22 -24.98 5.05
C ALA A 713 -10.45 -25.93 4.12
N SER A 714 -9.16 -26.05 4.35
CA SER A 714 -8.26 -27.00 3.69
C SER A 714 -8.47 -28.45 4.13
N THR A 715 -8.74 -28.66 5.43
CA THR A 715 -8.97 -29.98 6.03
C THR A 715 -9.91 -29.88 7.23
N TYR A 716 -10.56 -30.99 7.57
CA TYR A 716 -11.29 -31.15 8.83
C TYR A 716 -10.72 -32.32 9.61
N VAL A 717 -10.66 -32.21 10.93
CA VAL A 717 -10.37 -33.35 11.80
C VAL A 717 -11.63 -33.70 12.58
N VAL A 718 -12.21 -34.87 12.30
CA VAL A 718 -13.36 -35.42 13.01
C VAL A 718 -12.87 -36.43 14.04
N GLU A 719 -13.37 -36.32 15.27
CA GLU A 719 -13.10 -37.29 16.33
C GLU A 719 -14.40 -37.86 16.89
N VAL A 720 -14.44 -39.16 17.18
CA VAL A 720 -15.55 -39.82 17.87
C VAL A 720 -15.05 -40.60 19.08
N SER A 721 -15.70 -40.42 20.23
CA SER A 721 -15.37 -41.05 21.51
C SER A 721 -16.61 -41.65 22.17
N ASN A 722 -16.40 -42.59 23.09
CA ASN A 722 -17.45 -43.08 24.00
C ASN A 722 -17.53 -42.25 25.30
N SER A 723 -16.78 -41.15 25.38
CA SER A 723 -16.75 -40.23 26.52
C SER A 723 -16.81 -38.79 26.03
N ALA A 724 -17.68 -37.98 26.65
CA ALA A 724 -17.77 -36.55 26.39
C ALA A 724 -16.50 -35.79 26.82
N THR A 725 -15.79 -36.26 27.84
CA THR A 725 -14.70 -35.51 28.48
C THR A 725 -13.32 -36.12 28.21
N THR A 726 -13.23 -37.40 27.87
CA THR A 726 -11.95 -38.11 27.69
C THR A 726 -11.70 -38.46 26.23
N TRP A 727 -10.72 -37.79 25.62
CA TRP A 727 -10.40 -37.91 24.18
C TRP A 727 -8.99 -38.49 23.96
N GLY A 728 -8.74 -39.66 24.57
CA GLY A 728 -7.45 -40.35 24.54
C GLY A 728 -7.16 -41.14 23.25
N ARG A 729 -6.20 -42.07 23.28
CA ARG A 729 -5.80 -42.91 22.13
C ARG A 729 -6.89 -43.88 21.63
N THR A 730 -7.98 -44.01 22.38
CA THR A 730 -9.08 -44.95 22.12
C THR A 730 -10.22 -44.32 21.34
N ARG A 731 -10.07 -43.10 20.82
CA ARG A 731 -11.07 -42.45 19.96
C ARG A 731 -10.89 -42.84 18.49
N PHE A 732 -11.96 -42.75 17.72
CA PHE A 732 -11.86 -42.62 16.27
C PHE A 732 -11.35 -41.21 15.94
N ILE A 733 -10.45 -41.11 14.98
CA ILE A 733 -9.99 -39.84 14.43
C ILE A 733 -9.79 -40.00 12.93
N GLU A 734 -10.33 -39.06 12.17
CA GLU A 734 -10.14 -38.99 10.73
C GLU A 734 -9.83 -37.55 10.32
N THR A 735 -8.90 -37.39 9.37
CA THR A 735 -8.61 -36.11 8.73
C THR A 735 -9.19 -36.13 7.33
N LEU A 736 -10.23 -35.34 7.11
CA LEU A 736 -10.87 -35.14 5.81
C LEU A 736 -10.06 -34.10 5.02
N LYS A 737 -9.68 -34.44 3.78
CA LYS A 737 -8.84 -33.60 2.90
C LYS A 737 -9.51 -33.44 1.54
N ASP A 738 -8.93 -32.62 0.66
CA ASP A 738 -9.32 -32.50 -0.75
C ASP A 738 -10.83 -32.19 -0.95
N GLY A 739 -11.36 -31.30 -0.11
CA GLY A 739 -12.77 -30.90 -0.15
C GLY A 739 -13.77 -31.91 0.46
N GLN A 740 -13.29 -33.00 1.07
CA GLN A 740 -14.15 -33.93 1.80
C GLN A 740 -14.72 -33.27 3.06
N TYR A 741 -16.04 -33.40 3.24
CA TYR A 741 -16.78 -32.94 4.42
C TYR A 741 -17.60 -34.08 5.07
N GLN A 742 -17.37 -35.33 4.65
CA GLN A 742 -17.94 -36.53 5.25
C GLN A 742 -16.83 -37.55 5.52
N THR A 743 -16.96 -38.34 6.59
CA THR A 743 -16.02 -39.44 6.90
C THR A 743 -15.90 -40.40 5.72
N THR A 744 -14.74 -41.03 5.51
CA THR A 744 -14.60 -42.05 4.45
C THR A 744 -15.23 -43.38 4.86
N LEU A 745 -15.30 -43.66 6.16
CA LEU A 745 -15.96 -44.85 6.70
C LEU A 745 -17.43 -44.56 7.01
N PRO A 746 -18.34 -45.45 6.61
CA PRO A 746 -19.71 -45.43 7.12
C PRO A 746 -19.73 -45.87 8.58
N ALA A 747 -20.80 -45.53 9.29
CA ALA A 747 -20.93 -45.63 10.74
C ALA A 747 -20.60 -47.03 11.29
N GLU A 748 -21.05 -48.10 10.61
CA GLU A 748 -20.82 -49.50 11.00
C GLU A 748 -19.36 -49.95 10.90
N GLN A 749 -18.50 -49.14 10.27
CA GLN A 749 -17.07 -49.41 10.14
C GLN A 749 -16.21 -48.51 11.05
N ILE A 750 -16.81 -47.50 11.69
CA ILE A 750 -16.12 -46.64 12.65
C ILE A 750 -15.77 -47.45 13.90
N LYS A 751 -14.52 -47.34 14.36
CA LYS A 751 -14.03 -48.01 15.56
C LYS A 751 -13.67 -47.04 16.65
N VAL A 752 -14.28 -47.22 17.83
CA VAL A 752 -13.91 -46.54 19.08
C VAL A 752 -13.40 -47.62 20.04
N ASN A 753 -12.20 -47.41 20.59
CA ASN A 753 -11.50 -48.35 21.46
C ASN A 753 -11.30 -49.74 20.82
N ASN A 754 -10.94 -49.76 19.52
CA ASN A 754 -10.80 -50.96 18.69
C ASN A 754 -12.07 -51.82 18.57
N LYS A 755 -13.24 -51.31 18.94
CA LYS A 755 -14.54 -51.95 18.74
C LYS A 755 -15.38 -51.15 17.76
N LEU A 756 -16.17 -51.84 16.94
CA LEU A 756 -17.19 -51.19 16.11
C LEU A 756 -18.22 -50.48 17.01
N LEU A 757 -18.91 -49.50 16.45
CA LEU A 757 -20.03 -48.88 17.14
C LEU A 757 -21.09 -49.95 17.49
N GLU A 758 -21.59 -49.93 18.73
CA GLU A 758 -22.56 -50.89 19.26
C GLU A 758 -23.98 -50.33 19.10
N ASP A 759 -24.92 -51.15 18.61
CA ASP A 759 -26.31 -50.73 18.39
C ASP A 759 -26.95 -50.18 19.68
N GLY A 760 -27.55 -49.00 19.60
CA GLY A 760 -28.17 -48.32 20.74
C GLY A 760 -27.20 -47.64 21.72
N ALA A 761 -25.88 -47.71 21.50
CA ALA A 761 -24.90 -47.03 22.34
C ALA A 761 -24.74 -45.54 21.94
N THR A 762 -24.48 -44.70 22.95
CA THR A 762 -24.22 -43.26 22.77
C THR A 762 -22.72 -43.00 22.56
N TYR A 763 -22.41 -42.16 21.57
CA TYR A 763 -21.08 -41.67 21.24
C TYR A 763 -21.07 -40.15 21.20
N TYR A 764 -19.88 -39.57 21.25
CA TYR A 764 -19.65 -38.14 21.24
C TYR A 764 -18.73 -37.78 20.08
N ALA A 765 -19.06 -36.73 19.33
CA ALA A 765 -18.24 -36.24 18.24
C ALA A 765 -17.80 -34.79 18.46
N ARG A 766 -16.60 -34.45 17.99
CA ARG A 766 -16.11 -33.07 17.89
C ARG A 766 -15.29 -32.91 16.62
N CYS A 767 -15.21 -31.70 16.09
CA CYS A 767 -14.35 -31.42 14.96
C CYS A 767 -13.58 -30.11 15.10
N LYS A 768 -12.55 -29.95 14.29
CA LYS A 768 -11.82 -28.69 14.08
C LYS A 768 -11.48 -28.57 12.60
N SER A 769 -11.37 -27.34 12.13
CA SER A 769 -11.05 -27.02 10.73
C SER A 769 -9.62 -26.49 10.63
N SER A 770 -8.93 -26.80 9.54
CA SER A 770 -7.64 -26.16 9.22
C SER A 770 -7.77 -25.32 7.97
N TYR A 771 -7.13 -24.17 7.93
CA TYR A 771 -7.14 -23.24 6.81
C TYR A 771 -5.72 -22.77 6.51
N LEU A 772 -5.52 -22.21 5.33
CA LEU A 772 -4.25 -21.58 4.96
C LEU A 772 -4.41 -20.07 5.12
N ASP A 773 -3.42 -19.41 5.73
CA ASP A 773 -3.32 -17.95 5.62
C ASP A 773 -2.83 -17.55 4.22
N PHE A 774 -2.76 -16.24 3.97
CA PHE A 774 -2.27 -15.69 2.72
C PHE A 774 -0.80 -16.08 2.41
N ASP A 775 -0.04 -16.48 3.43
CA ASP A 775 1.34 -16.95 3.32
C ASP A 775 1.44 -18.47 3.06
N GLY A 776 0.30 -19.17 2.98
CA GLY A 776 0.23 -20.61 2.79
C GLY A 776 0.56 -21.44 4.03
N ASN A 777 0.63 -20.83 5.22
CA ASN A 777 0.80 -21.54 6.48
C ASN A 777 -0.52 -22.16 6.94
N THR A 778 -0.45 -23.39 7.45
CA THR A 778 -1.63 -24.07 7.97
C THR A 778 -1.94 -23.62 9.40
N HIS A 779 -3.12 -23.01 9.57
CA HIS A 779 -3.73 -22.73 10.87
C HIS A 779 -4.81 -23.76 11.18
N THR A 780 -5.12 -23.94 12.46
CA THR A 780 -6.19 -24.85 12.88
C THR A 780 -7.05 -24.17 13.95
N THR A 781 -8.36 -24.22 13.77
CA THR A 781 -9.32 -23.71 14.75
C THR A 781 -9.23 -24.50 16.06
N ALA A 782 -9.75 -23.93 17.15
CA ALA A 782 -10.12 -24.73 18.31
C ALA A 782 -11.15 -25.81 17.92
N TYR A 783 -11.29 -26.86 18.74
CA TYR A 783 -12.39 -27.81 18.55
C TYR A 783 -13.72 -27.10 18.78
N GLY A 784 -14.68 -27.35 17.90
CA GLY A 784 -16.05 -26.90 18.06
C GLY A 784 -16.79 -27.62 19.19
N PRO A 785 -18.07 -27.28 19.43
CA PRO A 785 -18.90 -27.93 20.42
C PRO A 785 -18.90 -29.46 20.26
N ILE A 786 -18.87 -30.17 21.38
CA ILE A 786 -19.03 -31.62 21.40
C ILE A 786 -20.51 -31.93 21.25
N ILE A 787 -20.85 -32.76 20.26
CA ILE A 787 -22.19 -33.30 20.08
C ILE A 787 -22.26 -34.74 20.59
N SER A 788 -23.45 -35.20 20.95
CA SER A 788 -23.78 -36.58 21.28
C SER A 788 -24.66 -37.21 20.20
N PHE A 789 -24.55 -38.52 19.98
CA PHE A 789 -25.44 -39.26 19.08
C PHE A 789 -25.55 -40.74 19.45
N VAL A 790 -26.60 -41.42 19.00
CA VAL A 790 -26.81 -42.86 19.20
C VAL A 790 -26.59 -43.60 17.88
N TYR A 791 -25.74 -44.63 17.87
CA TYR A 791 -25.54 -45.47 16.68
C TYR A 791 -26.65 -46.53 16.54
N LYS A 792 -27.11 -46.77 15.30
CA LYS A 792 -28.18 -47.73 14.98
C LYS A 792 -27.84 -48.62 13.77
N VAL A 793 -27.99 -49.94 13.87
CA VAL A 793 -27.63 -50.91 12.80
C VAL A 793 -28.58 -50.93 11.60
N SER A 794 -29.80 -50.41 11.76
CA SER A 794 -30.74 -50.15 10.70
C SER A 794 -31.49 -48.88 11.03
N ALA A 795 -31.78 -48.06 10.02
CA ALA A 795 -32.90 -47.17 10.14
C ALA A 795 -34.13 -48.06 10.34
N SER A 796 -34.96 -47.77 11.34
CA SER A 796 -36.34 -48.27 11.31
C SER A 796 -36.89 -47.91 9.94
N LEU A 797 -37.46 -48.87 9.20
CA LEU A 797 -38.14 -48.53 7.95
C LEU A 797 -39.14 -47.42 8.31
N THR A 798 -39.19 -46.35 7.53
CA THR A 798 -40.18 -45.30 7.79
C THR A 798 -41.56 -45.94 7.66
N GLY A 799 -42.25 -46.09 8.80
CA GLY A 799 -43.52 -46.80 8.92
C GLY A 799 -43.47 -48.19 9.59
N ASP A 800 -42.31 -48.76 9.90
CA ASP A 800 -42.19 -49.98 10.73
C ASP A 800 -42.29 -49.58 12.20
N VAL A 801 -43.53 -49.41 12.64
CA VAL A 801 -43.89 -48.90 13.97
C VAL A 801 -43.69 -49.99 15.03
N ASN A 802 -43.84 -51.26 14.62
CA ASN A 802 -43.76 -52.39 15.54
C ASN A 802 -42.33 -52.96 15.68
N GLY A 803 -41.42 -52.61 14.77
CA GLY A 803 -40.00 -52.96 14.80
C GLY A 803 -39.69 -54.38 14.34
N ASP A 804 -40.57 -55.02 13.56
CA ASP A 804 -40.38 -56.38 13.04
C ASP A 804 -39.59 -56.44 11.73
N GLY A 805 -39.28 -55.29 11.14
CA GLY A 805 -38.51 -55.18 9.91
C GLY A 805 -39.33 -55.24 8.62
N GLU A 806 -40.67 -55.22 8.70
CA GLU A 806 -41.59 -55.06 7.57
C GLU A 806 -42.50 -53.83 7.79
N VAL A 807 -42.93 -53.16 6.72
CA VAL A 807 -43.96 -52.10 6.80
C VAL A 807 -45.25 -52.65 6.24
N ASN A 808 -46.18 -53.04 7.12
CA ASN A 808 -47.42 -53.70 6.73
C ASN A 808 -48.60 -53.32 7.64
N ILE A 809 -49.72 -54.03 7.50
CA ILE A 809 -50.95 -53.73 8.26
C ILE A 809 -50.78 -53.90 9.78
N ALA A 810 -49.78 -54.66 10.24
CA ALA A 810 -49.44 -54.80 11.65
C ALA A 810 -48.96 -53.46 12.24
N ASP A 811 -48.21 -52.67 11.47
CA ASP A 811 -47.75 -51.34 11.89
C ASP A 811 -48.88 -50.33 12.00
N VAL A 812 -49.85 -50.40 11.08
CA VAL A 812 -51.08 -49.60 11.15
C VAL A 812 -51.83 -49.88 12.45
N ASN A 813 -51.93 -51.16 12.84
CA ASN A 813 -52.53 -51.52 14.12
C ASN A 813 -51.70 -51.01 15.30
N ALA A 814 -50.38 -51.07 15.22
CA ALA A 814 -49.49 -50.55 16.27
C ALA A 814 -49.66 -49.04 16.48
N VAL A 815 -49.78 -48.23 15.40
CA VAL A 815 -50.08 -46.79 15.50
C VAL A 815 -51.46 -46.55 16.08
N ILE A 816 -52.48 -47.30 15.65
CA ILE A 816 -53.84 -47.19 16.20
C ILE A 816 -53.86 -47.51 17.70
N ASP A 817 -53.18 -48.57 18.12
CA ASP A 817 -53.06 -48.94 19.53
C ASP A 817 -52.30 -47.89 20.35
N MET A 818 -51.28 -47.25 19.76
CA MET A 818 -50.57 -46.11 20.38
C MET A 818 -51.51 -44.91 20.58
N ILE A 819 -52.31 -44.55 19.57
CA ILE A 819 -53.31 -43.47 19.65
C ILE A 819 -54.36 -43.79 20.73
N LEU A 820 -54.88 -45.01 20.74
CA LEU A 820 -55.92 -45.43 21.68
C LEU A 820 -55.39 -45.55 23.12
N SER A 821 -54.11 -45.90 23.31
CA SER A 821 -53.47 -46.00 24.62
C SER A 821 -52.84 -44.69 25.11
N GLY A 822 -52.74 -43.66 24.26
CA GLY A 822 -52.06 -42.40 24.56
C GLY A 822 -50.54 -42.54 24.69
N SER A 823 -49.95 -43.60 24.14
CA SER A 823 -48.52 -43.86 24.18
C SER A 823 -47.85 -43.34 22.90
N ALA A 824 -47.34 -42.12 22.92
CA ALA A 824 -46.61 -41.55 21.78
C ALA A 824 -45.13 -41.97 21.79
N THR A 825 -44.63 -42.43 20.64
CA THR A 825 -43.21 -42.72 20.42
C THR A 825 -42.76 -42.11 19.09
N MET A 826 -41.46 -41.86 18.93
CA MET A 826 -40.91 -41.38 17.65
C MET A 826 -41.18 -42.32 16.47
N ALA A 827 -41.42 -43.61 16.72
CA ALA A 827 -41.76 -44.58 15.68
C ALA A 827 -43.24 -44.48 15.25
N GLY A 828 -44.10 -43.91 16.10
CA GLY A 828 -45.53 -43.71 15.81
C GLY A 828 -45.84 -42.40 15.08
N ASP A 829 -44.90 -41.44 15.07
CA ASP A 829 -44.99 -40.17 14.33
C ASP A 829 -44.38 -40.40 12.93
N VAL A 830 -45.20 -40.94 12.03
CA VAL A 830 -44.78 -41.41 10.71
C VAL A 830 -44.61 -40.24 9.75
N ASN A 831 -45.33 -39.13 9.98
CA ASN A 831 -45.28 -37.94 9.12
C ASN A 831 -44.26 -36.89 9.58
N GLY A 832 -43.69 -37.03 10.78
CA GLY A 832 -42.66 -36.18 11.35
C GLY A 832 -43.17 -34.82 11.85
N ASP A 833 -44.47 -34.70 12.16
CA ASP A 833 -45.10 -33.46 12.61
C ASP A 833 -45.01 -33.23 14.13
N GLY A 834 -44.52 -34.21 14.88
CA GLY A 834 -44.33 -34.17 16.32
C GLY A 834 -45.51 -34.68 17.14
N GLU A 835 -46.61 -35.10 16.52
CA GLU A 835 -47.78 -35.69 17.17
C GLU A 835 -48.07 -37.11 16.63
N VAL A 836 -48.53 -38.03 17.50
CA VAL A 836 -49.00 -39.37 17.07
C VAL A 836 -50.53 -39.36 17.02
N ASN A 837 -51.10 -39.21 15.83
CA ASN A 837 -52.54 -39.08 15.61
C ASN A 837 -52.99 -39.77 14.30
N ILE A 838 -54.25 -39.53 13.90
CA ILE A 838 -54.83 -40.18 12.71
C ILE A 838 -54.12 -39.81 11.40
N ALA A 839 -53.38 -38.70 11.36
CA ALA A 839 -52.56 -38.30 10.23
C ALA A 839 -51.41 -39.28 9.99
N ASP A 840 -50.82 -39.84 11.05
CA ASP A 840 -49.77 -40.86 10.97
C ASP A 840 -50.29 -42.18 10.43
N VAL A 841 -51.51 -42.56 10.83
CA VAL A 841 -52.20 -43.73 10.27
C VAL A 841 -52.40 -43.57 8.77
N ASN A 842 -52.80 -42.38 8.32
CA ASN A 842 -52.98 -42.10 6.89
C ASN A 842 -51.66 -42.06 6.13
N ALA A 843 -50.61 -41.46 6.71
CA ALA A 843 -49.28 -41.44 6.13
C ALA A 843 -48.71 -42.86 5.96
N LEU A 844 -48.91 -43.70 6.97
CA LEU A 844 -48.48 -45.10 6.97
C LEU A 844 -49.24 -45.96 5.96
N ILE A 845 -50.56 -45.80 5.85
CA ILE A 845 -51.34 -46.47 4.80
C ILE A 845 -50.89 -46.02 3.41
N GLY A 846 -50.56 -44.73 3.26
CA GLY A 846 -50.00 -44.17 2.02
C GLY A 846 -48.68 -44.85 1.62
N LEU A 847 -47.78 -45.07 2.59
CA LEU A 847 -46.53 -45.81 2.41
C LEU A 847 -46.80 -47.26 1.96
N ILE A 848 -47.65 -47.99 2.66
CA ILE A 848 -47.97 -49.41 2.36
C ILE A 848 -48.59 -49.60 0.97
N LEU A 849 -49.40 -48.64 0.51
CA LEU A 849 -50.05 -48.70 -0.80
C LEU A 849 -49.18 -48.21 -1.96
N SER A 850 -48.00 -47.64 -1.67
CA SER A 850 -47.08 -47.09 -2.67
C SER A 850 -45.94 -48.04 -3.06
N ASP A 851 -45.71 -49.10 -2.28
CA ASP A 851 -44.86 -50.27 -2.57
C ASP A 851 -45.66 -51.43 -3.19
#